data_AF-A0A0F0GV55-F1
#
_entry.id   AF-A0A0F0GV55-F1
#
_cell.length_a   1.000
_cell.length_b   1.000
_cell.length_c   1.000
_cell.angle_alpha   90.00
_cell.angle_beta   90.00
_cell.angle_gamma   90.00
#
_symmetry.space_group_name_H-M   'P 1'
#
loop_
_entity.id
_entity.type
_entity.pdbx_description
1 polymer ?
#
loop_
_entity_poly.entity_id
_entity_poly.type
_entity_poly.pdbx_seq_one_letter_code
_entity_poly.pdbx_strand_id
1 'polypeptide(L)'
;MTPLAKLINVHEDVRSQVSQDTIASDLARSLEGLFEITNYKRFRALKGEYASMYAKPTKTIRNSLSVEREVLVLIANYNALQAKTIQVCLDSIQRKQPRLQPDLAIVLHADADGDENLRIWGRESNLVILPIFRPIAGAMPPAAIVRQRLARELFSTDSFQITGPVSDDNEFFGRREKANDLVRQLQHGRISALFGLRKVGKTSMLNRVIELARSSGSPRVAMVDCSIHGFNAMNASDALRALARLLRLASQQGYAHISQTLGRSDHDLMTTFEGLWQDPNRAPLLVVLDEVDYITPDSPTSPHWATEFNNFWREFRALVQECHRHDFSLSVLVSGVSSKSFRVAEIAGVENSVLHFVPEDYLSPFELGAADAMIKALARRCGLNFSNDARNYLAAYAAYLPYWIRMAGSYVHRHVELEERPVDIDLEVTKSLCREFGETEGAEIARIALQNLKRVDQPMYDLLVRCKDRGTVPLAEARPLLRYGLVRQIGLDVAITSDIVRLGLDLLRTARNSTDSNASPASGTDLDESEWAEELAAISRRRNILERKTREFVRIVLKMTLPAGRDWAETVTSALTAHRREECAKLAPDALMGKLYWLELSSVISREWSSFSRFFNDKKRVQHAFEILNERPDAHAKDVDLADVALQRRELTWLETRIAQ
;
A
#
# COMPACT_ATOMS: atom_id res chain seq x y z
N MET A 1 9.13 -52.99 26.60
CA MET A 1 8.40 -52.72 25.35
C MET A 1 7.20 -51.84 25.67
N THR A 2 7.40 -50.52 25.64
CA THR A 2 6.33 -49.53 25.81
C THR A 2 5.50 -49.54 24.52
N PRO A 3 4.16 -49.59 24.59
CA PRO A 3 3.34 -49.73 23.39
C PRO A 3 3.56 -48.52 22.48
N LEU A 4 3.83 -48.75 21.19
CA LEU A 4 3.86 -47.73 20.15
C LEU A 4 2.61 -46.83 20.30
N ALA A 5 2.78 -45.62 20.83
CA ALA A 5 1.74 -44.61 20.84
C ALA A 5 1.27 -44.44 19.40
N LYS A 6 -0.02 -44.72 19.15
CA LYS A 6 -0.60 -44.72 17.81
C LYS A 6 -0.25 -43.39 17.13
N LEU A 7 0.33 -43.44 15.94
CA LEU A 7 0.52 -42.28 15.07
C LEU A 7 -0.86 -41.87 14.51
N ILE A 8 -1.65 -41.16 15.32
CA ILE A 8 -3.07 -40.87 15.06
C ILE A 8 -3.22 -39.97 13.83
N ASN A 9 -2.28 -39.06 13.59
CA ASN A 9 -2.26 -38.14 12.45
C ASN A 9 -1.58 -38.71 11.19
N VAL A 10 -1.33 -40.02 11.12
CA VAL A 10 -0.73 -40.67 9.94
C VAL A 10 -1.75 -41.60 9.30
N HIS A 11 -1.97 -41.41 7.99
CA HIS A 11 -2.88 -42.24 7.20
C HIS A 11 -2.47 -43.71 7.26
N GLU A 12 -3.46 -44.61 7.31
CA GLU A 12 -3.24 -46.03 7.58
C GLU A 12 -2.26 -46.67 6.59
N ASP A 13 -2.39 -46.33 5.30
CA ASP A 13 -1.55 -46.84 4.20
C ASP A 13 -0.04 -46.59 4.37
N VAL A 14 0.34 -45.52 5.07
CA VAL A 14 1.76 -45.14 5.27
C VAL A 14 2.24 -45.28 6.71
N ARG A 15 1.34 -45.60 7.64
CA ARG A 15 1.63 -45.71 9.07
C ARG A 15 2.74 -46.70 9.37
N SER A 16 2.75 -47.87 8.71
CA SER A 16 3.82 -48.87 8.88
C SER A 16 5.18 -48.30 8.48
N GLN A 17 5.26 -47.61 7.34
CA GLN A 17 6.52 -47.08 6.82
C GLN A 17 7.05 -45.93 7.69
N VAL A 18 6.17 -45.01 8.11
CA VAL A 18 6.53 -43.92 9.02
C VAL A 18 6.96 -44.46 10.39
N SER A 19 6.32 -45.50 10.92
CA SER A 19 6.67 -46.08 12.22
C SER A 19 8.05 -46.75 12.26
N GLN A 20 8.55 -47.20 11.11
CA GLN A 20 9.86 -47.85 10.96
C GLN A 20 11.01 -46.83 10.88
N ASP A 21 10.72 -45.57 10.55
CA ASP A 21 11.71 -44.49 10.53
C ASP A 21 11.53 -43.61 11.77
N THR A 22 12.52 -43.64 12.67
CA THR A 22 12.45 -42.92 13.95
C THR A 22 12.30 -41.41 13.77
N ILE A 23 13.03 -40.82 12.82
CA ILE A 23 12.97 -39.38 12.54
C ILE A 23 11.60 -39.02 11.96
N ALA A 24 11.10 -39.84 11.03
CA ALA A 24 9.78 -39.66 10.44
C ALA A 24 8.66 -39.76 11.50
N SER A 25 8.74 -40.76 12.37
CA SER A 25 7.80 -40.99 13.46
C SER A 25 7.78 -39.83 14.44
N ASP A 26 8.96 -39.32 14.85
CA ASP A 26 9.06 -38.18 15.76
C ASP A 26 8.55 -36.89 15.12
N LEU A 27 8.88 -36.64 13.84
CA LEU A 27 8.35 -35.49 13.11
C LEU A 27 6.84 -35.56 12.95
N ALA A 28 6.29 -36.73 12.63
CA ALA A 28 4.85 -36.93 12.53
C ALA A 28 4.13 -36.58 13.85
N ARG A 29 4.68 -37.00 15.00
CA ARG A 29 4.15 -36.61 16.32
C ARG A 29 4.24 -35.11 16.58
N SER A 30 5.35 -34.47 16.20
CA SER A 30 5.49 -33.01 16.35
C SER A 30 4.51 -32.21 15.48
N LEU A 31 3.98 -32.81 14.41
CA LEU A 31 2.97 -32.21 13.52
C LEU A 31 1.54 -32.61 13.87
N GLU A 32 1.32 -33.40 14.93
CA GLU A 32 -0.02 -33.82 15.37
C GLU A 32 -0.90 -32.61 15.71
N GLY A 33 -2.16 -32.65 15.27
CA GLY A 33 -3.11 -31.52 15.39
C GLY A 33 -2.95 -30.42 14.34
N LEU A 34 -1.82 -30.35 13.63
CA LEU A 34 -1.59 -29.41 12.53
C LEU A 34 -1.78 -30.04 11.16
N PHE A 35 -1.18 -31.22 10.96
CA PHE A 35 -1.15 -31.91 9.69
C PHE A 35 -1.45 -33.39 9.85
N GLU A 36 -2.13 -33.93 8.84
CA GLU A 36 -2.29 -35.35 8.60
C GLU A 36 -1.26 -35.80 7.55
N ILE A 37 -0.44 -36.80 7.86
CA ILE A 37 0.56 -37.32 6.93
C ILE A 37 -0.09 -38.35 6.00
N THR A 38 -0.09 -38.06 4.71
CA THR A 38 -0.76 -38.89 3.67
C THR A 38 0.20 -39.62 2.75
N ASN A 39 1.50 -39.33 2.84
CA ASN A 39 2.54 -40.00 2.06
C ASN A 39 3.85 -40.06 2.84
N TYR A 40 4.65 -41.10 2.59
CA TYR A 40 6.03 -41.18 3.01
C TYR A 40 6.86 -41.92 1.96
N LYS A 41 8.05 -41.40 1.64
CA LYS A 41 8.98 -42.07 0.74
C LYS A 41 10.43 -41.70 1.01
N ARG A 42 11.33 -42.69 1.04
CA ARG A 42 12.78 -42.48 0.95
C ARG A 42 13.24 -42.46 -0.50
N PHE A 43 14.17 -41.58 -0.82
CA PHE A 43 14.72 -41.46 -2.16
C PHE A 43 16.13 -40.88 -2.16
N ARG A 44 16.87 -41.11 -3.25
CA ARG A 44 18.16 -40.49 -3.51
C ARG A 44 18.02 -39.42 -4.57
N ALA A 45 18.60 -38.25 -4.34
CA ALA A 45 18.64 -37.15 -5.28
C ALA A 45 19.94 -36.35 -5.11
N LEU A 46 20.54 -35.85 -6.19
CA LEU A 46 21.71 -34.95 -6.13
C LEU A 46 22.84 -35.42 -5.18
N LYS A 47 23.11 -36.74 -5.20
CA LYS A 47 24.10 -37.45 -4.36
C LYS A 47 23.83 -37.43 -2.84
N GLY A 48 22.58 -37.19 -2.42
CA GLY A 48 22.12 -37.30 -1.03
C GLY A 48 20.93 -38.26 -0.89
N GLU A 49 20.71 -38.74 0.33
CA GLU A 49 19.52 -39.48 0.76
C GLU A 49 18.52 -38.55 1.46
N TYR A 50 17.26 -38.65 1.09
CA TYR A 50 16.19 -37.84 1.66
C TYR A 50 15.00 -38.74 1.98
N ALA A 51 14.17 -38.29 2.92
CA ALA A 51 12.80 -38.76 3.02
C ALA A 51 11.85 -37.60 2.75
N SER A 52 10.72 -37.87 2.09
CA SER A 52 9.64 -36.91 1.93
C SER A 52 8.35 -37.43 2.55
N MET A 53 7.56 -36.51 3.09
CA MET A 53 6.18 -36.72 3.45
C MET A 53 5.30 -35.68 2.79
N TYR A 54 4.03 -36.00 2.62
CA TYR A 54 3.01 -35.02 2.26
C TYR A 54 2.13 -34.77 3.48
N ALA A 55 2.08 -33.52 3.90
CA ALA A 55 1.39 -33.07 5.08
C ALA A 55 0.10 -32.35 4.65
N LYS A 56 -1.03 -33.00 4.85
CA LYS A 56 -2.35 -32.42 4.58
C LYS A 56 -2.76 -31.54 5.78
N PRO A 57 -2.94 -30.22 5.59
CA PRO A 57 -3.33 -29.33 6.68
C PRO A 57 -4.71 -29.69 7.25
N THR A 58 -4.87 -29.60 8.57
CA THR A 58 -6.17 -29.71 9.24
C THR A 58 -7.10 -28.55 8.83
N LYS A 59 -8.41 -28.64 9.12
CA LYS A 59 -9.36 -27.56 8.78
C LYS A 59 -8.92 -26.20 9.37
N THR A 60 -8.42 -26.22 10.60
CA THR A 60 -7.88 -25.04 11.28
C THR A 60 -6.72 -24.43 10.48
N ILE A 61 -5.75 -25.26 10.11
CA ILE A 61 -4.56 -24.81 9.38
C ILE A 61 -4.89 -24.37 7.94
N ARG A 62 -5.81 -25.04 7.24
CA ARG A 62 -6.29 -24.58 5.92
C ARG A 62 -6.91 -23.19 5.98
N ASN A 63 -7.74 -22.95 6.99
CA ASN A 63 -8.44 -21.68 7.13
C ASN A 63 -7.51 -20.52 7.51
N SER A 64 -6.46 -20.80 8.28
CA SER A 64 -5.51 -19.77 8.74
C SER A 64 -4.37 -19.55 7.75
N LEU A 65 -3.82 -20.61 7.14
CA LEU A 65 -2.67 -20.48 6.24
C LEU A 65 -3.03 -20.23 4.78
N SER A 66 -4.32 -20.29 4.43
CA SER A 66 -4.77 -20.28 3.02
C SER A 66 -4.08 -21.36 2.16
N VAL A 67 -3.57 -22.42 2.79
CA VAL A 67 -2.95 -23.57 2.14
C VAL A 67 -4.02 -24.63 1.99
N GLU A 68 -4.56 -24.79 0.79
CA GLU A 68 -5.61 -25.79 0.51
C GLU A 68 -5.03 -27.18 0.17
N ARG A 69 -3.81 -27.20 -0.37
CA ARG A 69 -3.12 -28.38 -0.88
C ARG A 69 -2.23 -29.01 0.19
N GLU A 70 -1.73 -30.22 -0.09
CA GLU A 70 -0.75 -30.85 0.78
C GLU A 70 0.59 -30.13 0.69
N VAL A 71 1.27 -29.96 1.83
CA VAL A 71 2.59 -29.32 1.91
C VAL A 71 3.66 -30.40 1.81
N LEU A 72 4.73 -30.14 1.04
CA LEU A 72 5.91 -31.00 1.04
C LEU A 72 6.64 -30.88 2.38
N VAL A 73 6.90 -32.00 3.03
CA VAL A 73 7.82 -32.08 4.16
C VAL A 73 9.04 -32.87 3.72
N LEU A 74 10.22 -32.24 3.71
CA LEU A 74 11.48 -32.87 3.37
C LEU A 74 12.30 -33.12 4.63
N ILE A 75 12.75 -34.36 4.82
CA ILE A 75 13.69 -34.75 5.87
C ILE A 75 15.09 -34.81 5.24
N ALA A 76 15.89 -33.79 5.53
CA ALA A 76 17.27 -33.62 5.11
C ALA A 76 18.19 -33.60 6.34
N ASN A 77 18.33 -34.75 7.00
CA ASN A 77 19.03 -34.91 8.29
C ASN A 77 20.57 -34.83 8.15
N TYR A 78 21.07 -33.66 7.75
CA TYR A 78 22.49 -33.36 7.54
C TYR A 78 22.95 -32.24 8.48
N ASN A 79 24.20 -32.32 8.96
CA ASN A 79 24.85 -31.28 9.77
C ASN A 79 25.33 -30.07 8.96
N ALA A 80 25.40 -30.19 7.64
CA ALA A 80 25.80 -29.12 6.73
C ALA A 80 24.93 -29.21 5.48
N LEU A 81 23.96 -28.31 5.39
CA LEU A 81 23.07 -28.22 4.24
C LEU A 81 23.73 -27.48 3.09
N GLN A 82 23.22 -27.72 1.89
CA GLN A 82 23.64 -27.05 0.67
C GLN A 82 22.41 -26.50 -0.06
N ALA A 83 22.57 -25.43 -0.84
CA ALA A 83 21.50 -24.82 -1.63
C ALA A 83 20.76 -25.82 -2.55
N LYS A 84 21.44 -26.90 -2.97
CA LYS A 84 20.84 -28.01 -3.73
C LYS A 84 19.65 -28.68 -3.03
N THR A 85 19.51 -28.54 -1.71
CA THR A 85 18.36 -29.03 -0.95
C THR A 85 17.07 -28.35 -1.41
N ILE A 86 17.13 -27.06 -1.74
CA ILE A 86 15.99 -26.31 -2.29
C ILE A 86 15.60 -26.85 -3.66
N GLN A 87 16.58 -27.19 -4.52
CA GLN A 87 16.30 -27.84 -5.80
C GLN A 87 15.57 -29.18 -5.62
N VAL A 88 15.94 -29.97 -4.60
CA VAL A 88 15.22 -31.22 -4.27
C VAL A 88 13.76 -30.94 -3.90
N CYS A 89 13.49 -29.88 -3.13
CA CYS A 89 12.13 -29.46 -2.81
C CYS A 89 11.35 -29.08 -4.09
N LEU A 90 11.90 -28.19 -4.92
CA LEU A 90 11.27 -27.71 -6.15
C LEU A 90 10.95 -28.86 -7.12
N ASP A 91 11.92 -29.74 -7.38
CA ASP A 91 11.73 -30.91 -8.25
C ASP A 91 10.62 -31.84 -7.71
N SER A 92 10.57 -32.02 -6.39
CA SER A 92 9.57 -32.86 -5.73
C SER A 92 8.17 -32.27 -5.82
N ILE A 93 8.05 -30.94 -5.62
CA ILE A 93 6.81 -30.19 -5.76
C ILE A 93 6.33 -30.24 -7.21
N GLN A 94 7.21 -29.95 -8.18
CA GLN A 94 6.88 -29.88 -9.60
C GLN A 94 6.35 -31.22 -10.13
N ARG A 95 7.01 -32.33 -9.81
CA ARG A 95 6.59 -33.69 -10.22
C ARG A 95 5.24 -34.12 -9.67
N LYS A 96 4.71 -33.41 -8.68
CA LYS A 96 3.45 -33.71 -8.00
C LYS A 96 2.42 -32.61 -8.16
N GLN A 97 2.62 -31.63 -9.03
CA GLN A 97 1.56 -30.69 -9.38
C GLN A 97 0.38 -31.43 -10.04
N PRO A 98 -0.89 -31.07 -9.73
CA PRO A 98 -1.31 -29.98 -8.85
C PRO A 98 -1.51 -30.37 -7.37
N ARG A 99 -1.11 -31.58 -6.94
CA ARG A 99 -1.39 -32.12 -5.61
C ARG A 99 -0.72 -31.34 -4.47
N LEU A 100 0.53 -30.90 -4.67
CA LEU A 100 1.30 -30.19 -3.65
C LEU A 100 1.17 -28.67 -3.78
N GLN A 101 1.26 -27.98 -2.64
CA GLN A 101 1.37 -26.53 -2.58
C GLN A 101 2.67 -26.09 -3.30
N PRO A 102 2.59 -25.19 -4.31
CA PRO A 102 3.73 -24.90 -5.19
C PRO A 102 4.83 -24.04 -4.54
N ASP A 103 4.49 -23.26 -3.53
CA ASP A 103 5.29 -22.15 -2.98
C ASP A 103 5.64 -22.33 -1.50
N LEU A 104 5.33 -23.50 -0.90
CA LEU A 104 5.58 -23.79 0.51
C LEU A 104 6.14 -25.20 0.72
N ALA A 105 7.20 -25.30 1.53
CA ALA A 105 7.73 -26.57 2.02
C ALA A 105 8.21 -26.48 3.47
N ILE A 106 8.12 -27.60 4.20
CA ILE A 106 8.71 -27.77 5.53
C ILE A 106 9.99 -28.59 5.38
N VAL A 107 11.09 -28.16 5.99
CA VAL A 107 12.38 -28.86 5.90
C VAL A 107 12.91 -29.19 7.29
N LEU A 108 13.00 -30.48 7.62
CA LEU A 108 13.68 -30.96 8.82
C LEU A 108 15.18 -31.15 8.54
N HIS A 109 16.05 -30.54 9.34
CA HIS A 109 17.50 -30.63 9.18
C HIS A 109 18.26 -30.65 10.51
N ALA A 110 19.57 -30.93 10.45
CA ALA A 110 20.45 -30.99 11.61
C ALA A 110 21.62 -29.98 11.57
N ASP A 111 21.63 -29.08 10.59
CA ASP A 111 22.59 -27.99 10.45
C ASP A 111 22.25 -26.83 11.40
N ALA A 112 23.20 -26.41 12.23
CA ALA A 112 23.02 -25.36 13.24
C ALA A 112 22.71 -23.99 12.60
N ASP A 113 23.26 -23.72 11.42
CA ASP A 113 23.02 -22.48 10.65
C ASP A 113 22.00 -22.72 9.52
N GLY A 114 21.45 -23.93 9.43
CA GLY A 114 20.58 -24.37 8.34
C GLY A 114 19.27 -23.58 8.25
N ASP A 115 18.74 -23.13 9.39
CA ASP A 115 17.50 -22.37 9.50
C ASP A 115 17.56 -21.07 8.66
N GLU A 116 18.63 -20.28 8.81
CA GLU A 116 18.81 -19.02 8.09
C GLU A 116 19.13 -19.27 6.61
N ASN A 117 20.04 -20.22 6.35
CA ASN A 117 20.46 -20.58 5.00
C ASN A 117 19.28 -21.08 4.13
N LEU A 118 18.44 -21.96 4.66
CA LEU A 118 17.25 -22.46 3.97
C LEU A 118 16.25 -21.33 3.65
N ARG A 119 16.07 -20.37 4.56
CA ARG A 119 15.23 -19.19 4.31
C ARG A 119 15.80 -18.29 3.21
N ILE A 120 17.13 -18.14 3.13
CA ILE A 120 17.79 -17.36 2.08
C ILE A 120 17.64 -18.05 0.73
N TRP A 121 18.09 -19.30 0.63
CA TRP A 121 18.05 -20.07 -0.62
C TRP A 121 16.62 -20.30 -1.12
N GLY A 122 15.67 -20.52 -0.20
CA GLY A 122 14.25 -20.62 -0.52
C GLY A 122 13.71 -19.33 -1.14
N ARG A 123 14.01 -18.17 -0.52
CA ARG A 123 13.62 -16.85 -1.05
C ARG A 123 14.21 -16.57 -2.43
N GLU A 124 15.50 -16.88 -2.64
CA GLU A 124 16.15 -16.77 -3.95
C GLU A 124 15.46 -17.60 -5.04
N SER A 125 14.76 -18.67 -4.64
CA SER A 125 14.07 -19.60 -5.54
C SER A 125 12.54 -19.49 -5.50
N ASN A 126 11.99 -18.41 -4.94
CA ASN A 126 10.53 -18.20 -4.76
C ASN A 126 9.80 -19.35 -4.04
N LEU A 127 10.46 -20.00 -3.07
CA LEU A 127 9.90 -21.07 -2.25
C LEU A 127 9.99 -20.69 -0.77
N VAL A 128 8.84 -20.57 -0.10
CA VAL A 128 8.81 -20.37 1.36
C VAL A 128 9.21 -21.67 2.04
N ILE A 129 10.29 -21.62 2.81
CA ILE A 129 10.77 -22.75 3.60
C ILE A 129 10.47 -22.51 5.07
N LEU A 130 9.81 -23.48 5.69
CA LEU A 130 9.62 -23.56 7.13
C LEU A 130 10.63 -24.56 7.71
N PRO A 131 11.80 -24.09 8.20
CA PRO A 131 12.83 -24.98 8.72
C PRO A 131 12.45 -25.52 10.10
N ILE A 132 12.81 -26.77 10.34
CA ILE A 132 12.73 -27.42 11.64
C ILE A 132 14.13 -27.97 11.96
N PHE A 133 14.85 -27.28 12.84
CA PHE A 133 16.12 -27.76 13.36
C PHE A 133 15.95 -28.89 14.39
N ARG A 134 16.64 -30.00 14.16
CA ARG A 134 16.82 -31.15 15.06
C ARG A 134 18.28 -31.62 14.99
N PRO A 135 19.06 -31.54 16.08
CA PRO A 135 20.41 -32.12 16.11
C PRO A 135 20.39 -33.63 15.77
N ILE A 136 21.40 -34.16 15.06
CA ILE A 136 21.41 -35.57 14.61
C ILE A 136 21.14 -36.55 15.77
N ALA A 137 21.80 -36.33 16.90
CA ALA A 137 21.67 -37.12 18.13
C ALA A 137 20.69 -36.52 19.15
N GLY A 138 19.91 -35.51 18.77
CA GLY A 138 18.96 -34.80 19.63
C GLY A 138 17.53 -35.33 19.53
N ALA A 139 16.72 -35.03 20.55
CA ALA A 139 15.28 -35.20 20.48
C ALA A 139 14.66 -34.15 19.55
N MET A 140 13.52 -34.49 18.95
CA MET A 140 12.70 -33.49 18.27
C MET A 140 12.26 -32.41 19.26
N PRO A 141 12.19 -31.13 18.83
CA PRO A 141 11.54 -30.10 19.64
C PRO A 141 10.10 -30.53 19.97
N PRO A 142 9.61 -30.23 21.19
CA PRO A 142 8.23 -30.46 21.56
C PRO A 142 7.27 -29.92 20.50
N ALA A 143 6.15 -30.62 20.26
CA ALA A 143 5.16 -30.23 19.27
C ALA A 143 4.66 -28.78 19.44
N ALA A 144 4.59 -28.29 20.68
CA ALA A 144 4.25 -26.90 20.98
C ALA A 144 5.28 -25.90 20.40
N ILE A 145 6.58 -26.21 20.49
CA ILE A 145 7.66 -25.36 19.97
C ILE A 145 7.66 -25.39 18.43
N VAL A 146 7.45 -26.55 17.81
CA VAL A 146 7.33 -26.66 16.35
C VAL A 146 6.14 -25.83 15.86
N ARG A 147 4.98 -25.94 16.53
CA ARG A 147 3.80 -25.11 16.26
C ARG A 147 4.10 -23.62 16.35
N GLN A 148 4.72 -23.19 17.45
CA GLN A 148 5.11 -21.81 17.69
C GLN A 148 6.01 -21.26 16.58
N ARG A 149 7.02 -22.02 16.16
CA ARG A 149 7.94 -21.61 15.08
C ARG A 149 7.21 -21.47 13.74
N LEU A 150 6.37 -22.44 13.39
CA LEU A 150 5.56 -22.39 12.17
C LEU A 150 4.62 -21.17 12.20
N ALA A 151 3.93 -20.93 13.31
CA ALA A 151 3.03 -19.79 13.48
C ALA A 151 3.76 -18.45 13.29
N ARG A 152 4.94 -18.28 13.89
CA ARG A 152 5.75 -17.06 13.73
C ARG A 152 6.14 -16.83 12.26
N GLU A 153 6.57 -17.86 11.55
CA GLU A 153 6.93 -17.73 10.13
C GLU A 153 5.72 -17.40 9.25
N LEU A 154 4.58 -18.02 9.53
CA LEU A 154 3.39 -17.93 8.68
C LEU A 154 2.52 -16.69 8.94
N PHE A 155 2.46 -16.22 10.19
CA PHE A 155 1.57 -15.14 10.61
C PHE A 155 2.28 -13.83 10.96
N SER A 156 3.60 -13.75 10.79
CA SER A 156 4.39 -12.53 11.06
C SER A 156 4.05 -11.37 10.12
N THR A 157 3.45 -11.64 8.97
CA THR A 157 3.09 -10.60 8.01
C THR A 157 1.76 -9.97 8.37
N ASP A 158 1.77 -8.66 8.61
CA ASP A 158 0.54 -7.89 8.84
C ASP A 158 -0.20 -7.65 7.52
N SER A 159 -1.23 -8.45 7.26
CA SER A 159 -2.09 -8.30 6.08
C SER A 159 -3.04 -7.10 6.15
N PHE A 160 -3.22 -6.48 7.33
CA PHE A 160 -4.00 -5.25 7.44
C PHE A 160 -3.20 -4.03 7.00
N GLN A 161 -1.87 -4.06 7.13
CA GLN A 161 -0.99 -2.95 6.80
C GLN A 161 -0.86 -2.78 5.28
N ILE A 162 -1.36 -1.66 4.76
CA ILE A 162 -1.15 -1.25 3.37
C ILE A 162 -0.59 0.16 3.34
N THR A 163 0.52 0.35 2.61
CA THR A 163 1.23 1.63 2.50
C THR A 163 0.86 2.42 1.23
N GLY A 164 -0.10 1.95 0.43
CA GLY A 164 -0.54 2.60 -0.81
C GLY A 164 -1.98 2.28 -1.23
N PRO A 165 -2.39 2.66 -2.45
CA PRO A 165 -3.66 2.24 -3.01
C PRO A 165 -3.72 0.71 -3.15
N VAL A 166 -4.88 0.12 -2.89
CA VAL A 166 -5.12 -1.31 -3.15
C VAL A 166 -5.16 -1.55 -4.66
N SER A 167 -4.25 -2.39 -5.14
CA SER A 167 -4.13 -2.74 -6.57
C SER A 167 -4.51 -4.18 -6.88
N ASP A 168 -4.50 -5.08 -5.89
CA ASP A 168 -4.92 -6.47 -6.08
C ASP A 168 -6.45 -6.57 -6.12
N ASP A 169 -6.99 -7.19 -7.17
CA ASP A 169 -8.41 -7.46 -7.33
C ASP A 169 -8.98 -8.19 -6.12
N ASN A 170 -8.24 -9.14 -5.54
CA ASN A 170 -8.65 -9.93 -4.37
C ASN A 170 -8.78 -9.08 -3.10
N GLU A 171 -8.21 -7.89 -3.08
CA GLU A 171 -8.27 -6.94 -1.97
C GLU A 171 -9.23 -5.77 -2.24
N PHE A 172 -9.86 -5.74 -3.42
CA PHE A 172 -10.85 -4.74 -3.83
C PHE A 172 -12.27 -5.14 -3.37
N PHE A 173 -12.47 -5.19 -2.05
CA PHE A 173 -13.72 -5.64 -1.42
C PHE A 173 -14.93 -4.74 -1.74
N GLY A 174 -16.05 -5.33 -2.15
CA GLY A 174 -17.36 -4.67 -2.25
C GLY A 174 -17.48 -3.49 -3.25
N ARG A 175 -16.42 -3.16 -4.00
CA ARG A 175 -16.38 -1.98 -4.90
C ARG A 175 -16.25 -2.33 -6.37
N ARG A 176 -16.11 -3.61 -6.72
CA ARG A 176 -15.88 -4.07 -8.10
C ARG A 176 -17.02 -3.69 -9.05
N GLU A 177 -18.26 -3.93 -8.66
CA GLU A 177 -19.43 -3.58 -9.48
C GLU A 177 -19.52 -2.08 -9.71
N LYS A 178 -19.37 -1.27 -8.65
CA LYS A 178 -19.30 0.19 -8.75
C LYS A 178 -18.22 0.67 -9.73
N ALA A 179 -17.05 0.03 -9.75
CA ALA A 179 -15.96 0.43 -10.66
C ALA A 179 -16.31 0.11 -12.12
N ASN A 180 -16.87 -1.07 -12.38
CA ASN A 180 -17.34 -1.46 -13.71
C ASN A 180 -18.48 -0.56 -14.20
N ASP A 181 -19.44 -0.24 -13.33
CA ASP A 181 -20.52 0.70 -13.63
C ASP A 181 -20.00 2.09 -13.97
N LEU A 182 -19.03 2.58 -13.18
CA LEU A 182 -18.43 3.89 -13.42
C LEU A 182 -17.73 3.93 -14.78
N VAL A 183 -16.93 2.92 -15.12
CA VAL A 183 -16.27 2.84 -16.43
C VAL A 183 -17.30 2.83 -17.57
N ARG A 184 -18.38 2.04 -17.45
CA ARG A 184 -19.46 2.03 -18.45
C ARG A 184 -20.08 3.41 -18.64
N GLN A 185 -20.31 4.16 -17.56
CA GLN A 185 -20.84 5.52 -17.66
C GLN A 185 -19.84 6.47 -18.33
N LEU A 186 -18.56 6.38 -17.98
CA LEU A 186 -17.49 7.19 -18.53
C LEU A 186 -17.17 6.86 -20.01
N GLN A 187 -17.61 5.73 -20.54
CA GLN A 187 -17.55 5.45 -21.98
C GLN A 187 -18.57 6.27 -22.79
N HIS A 188 -19.62 6.82 -22.15
CA HIS A 188 -20.74 7.49 -22.80
C HIS A 188 -20.77 9.01 -22.55
N GLY A 189 -19.61 9.65 -22.32
CA GLY A 189 -19.53 11.11 -22.16
C GLY A 189 -20.13 11.65 -20.86
N ARG A 190 -20.23 10.82 -19.80
CA ARG A 190 -20.81 11.27 -18.51
C ARG A 190 -19.80 12.02 -17.64
N ILE A 191 -20.34 12.94 -16.86
CA ILE A 191 -19.65 13.58 -15.74
C ILE A 191 -19.97 12.75 -14.48
N SER A 192 -18.94 12.39 -13.72
CA SER A 192 -19.04 11.59 -12.50
C SER A 192 -18.12 12.14 -11.43
N ALA A 193 -18.38 11.77 -10.18
CA ALA A 193 -17.57 12.21 -9.04
C ALA A 193 -17.24 11.08 -8.08
N LEU A 194 -16.15 11.26 -7.34
CA LEU A 194 -15.68 10.42 -6.25
C LEU A 194 -15.26 11.34 -5.09
N PHE A 195 -16.24 11.83 -4.33
CA PHE A 195 -15.98 12.58 -3.11
C PHE A 195 -15.86 11.68 -1.87
N GLY A 196 -15.25 12.17 -0.81
CA GLY A 196 -15.20 11.47 0.48
C GLY A 196 -13.93 11.75 1.24
N LEU A 197 -13.84 11.28 2.49
CA LEU A 197 -12.71 11.59 3.36
C LEU A 197 -11.36 11.11 2.82
N ARG A 198 -10.27 11.70 3.30
CA ARG A 198 -8.93 11.19 3.03
C ARG A 198 -8.84 9.73 3.50
N LYS A 199 -8.14 8.90 2.72
CA LYS A 199 -7.98 7.45 2.98
C LYS A 199 -9.26 6.60 2.95
N VAL A 200 -10.40 7.09 2.46
CA VAL A 200 -11.60 6.24 2.22
C VAL A 200 -11.43 5.24 1.05
N GLY A 201 -10.37 5.39 0.26
CA GLY A 201 -10.03 4.54 -0.89
C GLY A 201 -10.41 5.11 -2.26
N LYS A 202 -10.51 6.45 -2.39
CA LYS A 202 -10.74 7.15 -3.66
C LYS A 202 -9.66 6.84 -4.70
N THR A 203 -8.39 6.98 -4.31
CA THR A 203 -7.25 6.69 -5.19
C THR A 203 -7.23 5.23 -5.66
N SER A 204 -7.60 4.27 -4.81
CA SER A 204 -7.73 2.86 -5.22
C SER A 204 -8.86 2.66 -6.22
N MET A 205 -10.00 3.33 -6.01
CA MET A 205 -11.12 3.30 -6.95
C MET A 205 -10.75 3.93 -8.30
N LEU A 206 -10.07 5.08 -8.28
CA LEU A 206 -9.56 5.76 -9.47
C LEU A 206 -8.59 4.89 -10.27
N ASN A 207 -7.57 4.34 -9.59
CA ASN A 207 -6.60 3.46 -10.24
C ASN A 207 -7.29 2.28 -10.92
N ARG A 208 -8.28 1.68 -10.25
CA ARG A 208 -9.04 0.57 -10.84
C ARG A 208 -9.83 1.00 -12.08
N VAL A 209 -10.48 2.16 -12.04
CA VAL A 209 -11.23 2.71 -13.18
C VAL A 209 -10.27 2.99 -14.36
N ILE A 210 -9.09 3.53 -14.08
CA ILE A 210 -8.05 3.78 -15.09
C ILE A 210 -7.54 2.46 -15.69
N GLU A 211 -7.28 1.43 -14.87
CA GLU A 211 -6.89 0.10 -15.34
C GLU A 211 -7.95 -0.55 -16.24
N LEU A 212 -9.22 -0.46 -15.85
CA LEU A 212 -10.35 -0.97 -16.64
C LEU A 212 -10.52 -0.20 -17.96
N ALA A 213 -10.37 1.13 -17.94
CA ALA A 213 -10.40 1.95 -19.16
C ALA A 213 -9.23 1.61 -20.10
N ARG A 214 -8.02 1.43 -19.55
CA ARG A 214 -6.83 1.07 -20.33
C ARG A 214 -6.90 -0.34 -20.91
N SER A 215 -7.41 -1.32 -20.15
CA SER A 215 -7.55 -2.71 -20.61
C SER A 215 -8.62 -2.87 -21.68
N SER A 216 -9.71 -2.09 -21.61
CA SER A 216 -10.74 -2.03 -22.66
C SER A 216 -10.35 -1.13 -23.84
N GLY A 217 -9.32 -0.28 -23.68
CA GLY A 217 -8.87 0.68 -24.69
C GLY A 217 -9.78 1.91 -24.84
N SER A 218 -10.83 2.04 -24.03
CA SER A 218 -11.81 3.13 -24.08
C SER A 218 -12.50 3.33 -22.72
N PRO A 219 -12.63 4.56 -22.21
CA PRO A 219 -12.13 5.81 -22.80
C PRO A 219 -10.61 5.95 -22.69
N ARG A 220 -10.00 6.75 -23.58
CA ARG A 220 -8.60 7.16 -23.45
C ARG A 220 -8.48 8.21 -22.33
N VAL A 221 -7.46 8.10 -21.48
CA VAL A 221 -7.44 8.76 -20.17
C VAL A 221 -6.44 9.91 -20.12
N ALA A 222 -6.91 11.10 -19.75
CA ALA A 222 -6.13 12.27 -19.38
C ALA A 222 -6.20 12.47 -17.86
N MET A 223 -5.13 12.10 -17.14
CA MET A 223 -5.04 12.16 -15.69
C MET A 223 -4.39 13.47 -15.23
N VAL A 224 -5.13 14.23 -14.41
CA VAL A 224 -4.66 15.44 -13.74
C VAL A 224 -4.68 15.20 -12.24
N ASP A 225 -3.50 15.16 -11.63
CA ASP A 225 -3.37 15.33 -10.19
C ASP A 225 -3.33 16.83 -9.90
N CYS A 226 -4.44 17.36 -9.38
CA CYS A 226 -4.61 18.77 -9.10
C CYS A 226 -3.77 19.25 -7.90
N SER A 227 -3.15 18.35 -7.12
CA SER A 227 -2.22 18.73 -6.05
C SER A 227 -0.85 19.17 -6.56
N ILE A 228 -0.50 18.81 -7.80
CA ILE A 228 0.80 19.12 -8.39
C ILE A 228 0.96 20.62 -8.54
N HIS A 229 2.01 21.18 -7.91
CA HIS A 229 2.30 22.62 -7.93
C HIS A 229 2.31 23.21 -9.34
N GLY A 230 2.92 22.49 -10.29
CA GLY A 230 2.98 22.95 -11.68
C GLY A 230 1.61 23.15 -12.34
N PHE A 231 0.56 22.49 -11.86
CA PHE A 231 -0.80 22.69 -12.35
C PHE A 231 -1.62 23.60 -11.42
N ASN A 232 -1.55 23.41 -10.10
CA ASN A 232 -2.35 24.20 -9.17
C ASN A 232 -1.95 25.67 -9.09
N ALA A 233 -0.70 26.02 -9.43
CA ALA A 233 -0.24 27.40 -9.46
C ALA A 233 -0.64 28.14 -10.75
N MET A 234 -1.20 27.44 -11.75
CA MET A 234 -1.64 28.05 -13.00
C MET A 234 -2.88 28.92 -12.76
N ASN A 235 -3.02 29.99 -13.57
CA ASN A 235 -4.31 30.66 -13.74
C ASN A 235 -5.26 29.79 -14.60
N ALA A 236 -6.53 30.16 -14.68
CA ALA A 236 -7.56 29.42 -15.40
C ALA A 236 -7.19 29.16 -16.87
N SER A 237 -6.68 30.17 -17.58
CA SER A 237 -6.37 30.08 -19.01
C SER A 237 -5.22 29.10 -19.27
N ASP A 238 -4.16 29.17 -18.47
CA ASP A 238 -3.00 28.28 -18.60
C ASP A 238 -3.37 26.84 -18.23
N ALA A 239 -4.18 26.64 -17.18
CA ALA A 239 -4.69 25.33 -16.77
C ALA A 239 -5.53 24.67 -17.88
N LEU A 240 -6.43 25.41 -18.53
CA LEU A 240 -7.23 24.94 -19.67
C LEU A 240 -6.34 24.56 -20.87
N ARG A 241 -5.36 25.41 -21.20
CA ARG A 241 -4.39 25.10 -22.28
C ARG A 241 -3.54 23.88 -21.96
N ALA A 242 -3.17 23.66 -20.70
CA ALA A 242 -2.48 22.44 -20.26
C ALA A 242 -3.39 21.21 -20.40
N LEU A 243 -4.65 21.31 -20.01
CA LEU A 243 -5.65 20.23 -20.13
C LEU A 243 -5.92 19.84 -21.58
N ALA A 244 -6.07 20.82 -22.48
CA ALA A 244 -6.28 20.57 -23.91
C ALA A 244 -5.12 19.76 -24.52
N ARG A 245 -3.88 20.13 -24.17
CA ARG A 245 -2.68 19.40 -24.60
C ARG A 245 -2.65 17.99 -24.03
N LEU A 246 -3.05 17.83 -22.77
CA LEU A 246 -3.12 16.54 -22.13
C LEU A 246 -4.14 15.62 -22.83
N LEU A 247 -5.30 16.16 -23.20
CA LEU A 247 -6.33 15.43 -23.96
C LEU A 247 -5.85 14.99 -25.34
N ARG A 248 -5.14 15.86 -26.06
CA ARG A 248 -4.50 15.50 -27.33
C ARG A 248 -3.50 14.36 -27.16
N LEU A 249 -2.66 14.43 -26.13
CA LEU A 249 -1.67 13.40 -25.83
C LEU A 249 -2.34 12.07 -25.44
N ALA A 250 -3.37 12.13 -24.59
CA ALA A 250 -4.16 10.97 -24.19
C ALA A 250 -4.86 10.33 -25.39
N SER A 251 -5.37 11.13 -26.33
CA SER A 251 -5.94 10.62 -27.58
C SER A 251 -4.89 9.82 -28.36
N GLN A 252 -3.64 10.27 -28.43
CA GLN A 252 -2.61 9.57 -29.20
C GLN A 252 -2.06 8.31 -28.50
N GLN A 253 -1.94 8.35 -27.16
CA GLN A 253 -1.22 7.33 -26.39
C GLN A 253 -2.13 6.39 -25.59
N GLY A 254 -3.44 6.67 -25.54
CA GLY A 254 -4.43 5.97 -24.72
C GLY A 254 -4.42 6.38 -23.25
N TYR A 255 -3.29 6.81 -22.70
CA TYR A 255 -3.15 7.37 -21.35
C TYR A 255 -2.10 8.48 -21.35
N ALA A 256 -2.43 9.62 -20.74
CA ALA A 256 -1.49 10.69 -20.48
C ALA A 256 -1.67 11.26 -19.07
N HIS A 257 -0.59 11.80 -18.50
CA HIS A 257 -0.57 12.41 -17.17
C HIS A 257 -0.10 13.86 -17.25
N ILE A 258 -0.70 14.76 -16.45
CA ILE A 258 -0.47 16.22 -16.51
C ILE A 258 1.01 16.62 -16.43
N SER A 259 1.84 15.85 -15.73
CA SER A 259 3.28 16.08 -15.63
C SER A 259 4.01 16.11 -16.99
N GLN A 260 3.43 15.50 -18.03
CA GLN A 260 3.99 15.49 -19.38
C GLN A 260 3.76 16.79 -20.15
N THR A 261 2.83 17.63 -19.70
CA THR A 261 2.41 18.85 -20.40
C THR A 261 2.80 20.14 -19.68
N LEU A 262 3.35 20.05 -18.47
CA LEU A 262 3.83 21.21 -17.69
C LEU A 262 4.96 21.96 -18.42
N GLY A 263 4.94 23.30 -18.37
CA GLY A 263 6.04 24.14 -18.85
C GLY A 263 6.15 24.33 -20.37
N ARG A 264 5.17 23.90 -21.16
CA ARG A 264 5.08 24.20 -22.62
C ARG A 264 4.02 25.28 -22.85
N SER A 265 4.14 26.14 -23.85
CA SER A 265 3.27 27.34 -23.95
C SER A 265 2.86 27.73 -25.37
N ASP A 266 2.47 26.79 -26.26
CA ASP A 266 2.27 27.17 -27.68
C ASP A 266 1.05 26.54 -28.38
N HIS A 267 0.00 26.11 -27.66
CA HIS A 267 -1.21 25.60 -28.31
C HIS A 267 -2.45 26.41 -27.93
N ASP A 268 -3.15 26.86 -28.99
CA ASP A 268 -4.47 27.44 -28.89
C ASP A 268 -5.49 26.37 -28.44
N LEU A 269 -6.36 26.77 -27.51
CA LEU A 269 -7.32 25.90 -26.84
C LEU A 269 -8.33 25.35 -27.85
N MET A 270 -8.95 26.23 -28.62
CA MET A 270 -10.00 25.87 -29.58
C MET A 270 -9.43 25.03 -30.72
N THR A 271 -8.29 25.42 -31.28
CA THR A 271 -7.60 24.63 -32.32
C THR A 271 -7.33 23.19 -31.90
N THR A 272 -6.99 22.98 -30.61
CA THR A 272 -6.73 21.63 -30.08
C THR A 272 -8.02 20.79 -30.00
N PHE A 273 -9.11 21.39 -29.52
CA PHE A 273 -10.40 20.72 -29.41
C PHE A 273 -11.04 20.46 -30.79
N GLU A 274 -10.90 21.40 -31.72
CA GLU A 274 -11.29 21.21 -33.12
C GLU A 274 -10.63 19.98 -33.73
N GLY A 275 -9.32 19.84 -33.53
CA GLY A 275 -8.60 18.65 -33.98
C GLY A 275 -9.06 17.35 -33.30
N LEU A 276 -9.53 17.40 -32.05
CA LEU A 276 -10.01 16.23 -31.32
C LEU A 276 -11.38 15.74 -31.82
N TRP A 277 -12.36 16.64 -31.97
CA TRP A 277 -13.71 16.22 -32.39
C TRP A 277 -13.85 16.08 -33.90
N GLN A 278 -12.96 16.66 -34.73
CA GLN A 278 -12.93 16.41 -36.18
C GLN A 278 -12.18 15.13 -36.58
N ASP A 279 -11.43 14.50 -35.66
CA ASP A 279 -10.70 13.26 -35.95
C ASP A 279 -11.68 12.12 -36.32
N PRO A 280 -11.60 11.53 -37.53
CA PRO A 280 -12.47 10.41 -37.91
C PRO A 280 -12.22 9.13 -37.08
N ASN A 281 -11.06 9.02 -36.42
CA ASN A 281 -10.70 7.93 -35.52
C ASN A 281 -10.85 8.32 -34.04
N ARG A 282 -11.66 9.33 -33.75
CA ARG A 282 -11.90 9.81 -32.38
C ARG A 282 -12.43 8.69 -31.48
N ALA A 283 -11.74 8.48 -30.37
CA ALA A 283 -12.18 7.60 -29.30
C ALA A 283 -12.74 8.45 -28.15
N PRO A 284 -13.66 7.89 -27.32
CA PRO A 284 -14.09 8.56 -26.10
C PRO A 284 -12.89 8.97 -25.24
N LEU A 285 -12.91 10.20 -24.72
CA LEU A 285 -11.89 10.71 -23.81
C LEU A 285 -12.45 10.85 -22.40
N LEU A 286 -11.58 10.62 -21.42
CA LEU A 286 -11.86 10.81 -20.01
C LEU A 286 -10.85 11.79 -19.42
N VAL A 287 -11.33 12.91 -18.91
CA VAL A 287 -10.56 13.78 -18.00
C VAL A 287 -10.76 13.28 -16.57
N VAL A 288 -9.67 12.93 -15.90
CA VAL A 288 -9.69 12.67 -14.45
C VAL A 288 -9.04 13.86 -13.75
N LEU A 289 -9.77 14.51 -12.85
CA LEU A 289 -9.27 15.54 -11.95
C LEU A 289 -9.22 14.95 -10.54
N ASP A 290 -8.05 14.47 -10.11
CA ASP A 290 -7.83 13.96 -8.75
C ASP A 290 -7.34 15.06 -7.82
N GLU A 291 -7.70 14.97 -6.54
CA GLU A 291 -7.47 15.99 -5.52
C GLU A 291 -7.93 17.40 -5.95
N VAL A 292 -9.13 17.50 -6.53
CA VAL A 292 -9.70 18.76 -7.06
C VAL A 292 -9.71 19.88 -6.02
N ASP A 293 -9.73 19.56 -4.72
CA ASP A 293 -9.72 20.52 -3.61
C ASP A 293 -8.58 21.56 -3.74
N TYR A 294 -7.46 21.22 -4.40
CA TYR A 294 -6.32 22.12 -4.63
C TYR A 294 -6.56 23.20 -5.68
N ILE A 295 -7.59 23.04 -6.52
CA ILE A 295 -8.02 24.04 -7.52
C ILE A 295 -9.42 24.59 -7.19
N THR A 296 -9.80 24.62 -5.92
CA THR A 296 -11.05 25.21 -5.42
C THR A 296 -10.80 26.51 -4.64
N PRO A 297 -11.84 27.32 -4.36
CA PRO A 297 -11.70 28.52 -3.52
C PRO A 297 -11.17 28.22 -2.10
N ASP A 298 -11.42 27.02 -1.59
CA ASP A 298 -10.97 26.56 -0.27
C ASP A 298 -9.59 25.86 -0.35
N SER A 299 -8.83 26.06 -1.44
CA SER A 299 -7.51 25.46 -1.64
C SER A 299 -6.54 25.89 -0.54
N PRO A 300 -5.79 24.94 0.06
CA PRO A 300 -4.88 25.25 1.16
C PRO A 300 -3.59 25.95 0.73
N THR A 301 -3.17 25.74 -0.52
CA THR A 301 -1.86 26.17 -1.02
C THR A 301 -1.98 27.19 -2.15
N SER A 302 -3.19 27.37 -2.70
CA SER A 302 -3.39 28.10 -3.94
C SER A 302 -4.62 29.02 -3.84
N PRO A 303 -4.55 30.09 -3.01
CA PRO A 303 -5.71 30.94 -2.69
C PRO A 303 -6.25 31.74 -3.88
N HIS A 304 -5.47 31.90 -4.95
CA HIS A 304 -5.91 32.57 -6.19
C HIS A 304 -7.07 31.83 -6.88
N TRP A 305 -7.27 30.54 -6.59
CA TRP A 305 -8.44 29.81 -7.08
C TRP A 305 -9.77 30.37 -6.58
N ALA A 306 -9.79 31.19 -5.53
CA ALA A 306 -10.99 31.93 -5.15
C ALA A 306 -11.55 32.81 -6.30
N THR A 307 -10.67 33.36 -7.15
CA THR A 307 -11.07 34.17 -8.32
C THR A 307 -11.01 33.38 -9.62
N GLU A 308 -10.05 32.46 -9.76
CA GLU A 308 -9.86 31.68 -11.00
C GLU A 308 -10.85 30.53 -11.17
N PHE A 309 -11.43 30.00 -10.08
CA PHE A 309 -12.32 28.83 -10.13
C PHE A 309 -13.47 29.02 -11.11
N ASN A 310 -14.21 30.12 -10.96
CA ASN A 310 -15.38 30.40 -11.80
C ASN A 310 -14.98 30.55 -13.27
N ASN A 311 -13.82 31.15 -13.56
CA ASN A 311 -13.31 31.35 -14.91
C ASN A 311 -12.94 30.01 -15.56
N PHE A 312 -12.14 29.19 -14.86
CA PHE A 312 -11.72 27.87 -15.35
C PHE A 312 -12.93 26.98 -15.65
N TRP A 313 -13.83 26.85 -14.69
CA TRP A 313 -14.93 25.93 -14.76
C TRP A 313 -16.03 26.36 -15.73
N ARG A 314 -16.21 27.67 -15.96
CA ARG A 314 -17.15 28.20 -16.97
C ARG A 314 -16.71 27.81 -18.37
N GLU A 315 -15.44 28.07 -18.69
CA GLU A 315 -14.86 27.72 -19.99
C GLU A 315 -14.79 26.20 -20.17
N PHE A 316 -14.39 25.46 -19.12
CA PHE A 316 -14.36 24.00 -19.18
C PHE A 316 -15.75 23.40 -19.44
N ARG A 317 -16.78 23.91 -18.76
CA ARG A 317 -18.18 23.52 -19.00
C ARG A 317 -18.61 23.80 -20.42
N ALA A 318 -18.27 24.97 -20.97
CA ALA A 318 -18.57 25.32 -22.36
C ALA A 318 -17.91 24.33 -23.33
N LEU A 319 -16.64 23.98 -23.12
CA LEU A 319 -15.92 22.98 -23.93
C LEU A 319 -16.56 21.60 -23.88
N VAL A 320 -16.97 21.12 -22.69
CA VAL A 320 -17.68 19.83 -22.55
C VAL A 320 -19.01 19.85 -23.32
N GLN A 321 -19.74 20.96 -23.28
CA GLN A 321 -20.99 21.11 -24.03
C GLN A 321 -20.76 21.15 -25.55
N GLU A 322 -19.71 21.84 -26.02
CA GLU A 322 -19.33 21.85 -27.44
C GLU A 322 -18.92 20.45 -27.92
N CYS A 323 -18.16 19.69 -27.13
CA CYS A 323 -17.84 18.29 -27.45
C CYS A 323 -19.11 17.47 -27.69
N HIS A 324 -20.13 17.65 -26.84
CA HIS A 324 -21.41 16.96 -27.01
C HIS A 324 -22.15 17.38 -28.29
N ARG A 325 -22.13 18.68 -28.65
CA ARG A 325 -22.72 19.18 -29.91
C ARG A 325 -22.06 18.58 -31.16
N HIS A 326 -20.76 18.28 -31.06
CA HIS A 326 -19.98 17.65 -32.14
C HIS A 326 -19.99 16.11 -32.11
N ASP A 327 -20.87 15.49 -31.31
CA ASP A 327 -20.92 14.03 -31.14
C ASP A 327 -19.56 13.42 -30.73
N PHE A 328 -18.88 14.14 -29.84
CA PHE A 328 -17.61 13.74 -29.25
C PHE A 328 -17.78 13.44 -27.77
N SER A 329 -17.54 12.17 -27.39
CA SER A 329 -17.71 11.70 -26.01
C SER A 329 -16.53 12.14 -25.14
N LEU A 330 -16.69 13.27 -24.47
CA LEU A 330 -15.78 13.76 -23.42
C LEU A 330 -16.41 13.54 -22.04
N SER A 331 -15.87 12.58 -21.30
CA SER A 331 -16.26 12.29 -19.92
C SER A 331 -15.35 13.00 -18.93
N VAL A 332 -15.88 13.27 -17.73
CA VAL A 332 -15.14 13.92 -16.65
C VAL A 332 -15.34 13.14 -15.37
N LEU A 333 -14.25 12.82 -14.67
CA LEU A 333 -14.26 12.21 -13.35
C LEU A 333 -13.55 13.12 -12.36
N VAL A 334 -14.30 13.64 -11.40
CA VAL A 334 -13.77 14.55 -10.36
C VAL A 334 -13.60 13.79 -9.05
N SER A 335 -12.43 13.86 -8.43
CA SER A 335 -12.14 13.26 -7.11
C SER A 335 -11.65 14.33 -6.14
N GLY A 336 -12.13 14.26 -4.91
CA GLY A 336 -11.81 15.23 -3.88
C GLY A 336 -12.39 14.86 -2.52
N VAL A 337 -12.30 15.76 -1.55
CA VAL A 337 -12.83 15.54 -0.21
C VAL A 337 -14.26 16.03 -0.09
N SER A 338 -14.58 17.20 -0.64
CA SER A 338 -15.94 17.76 -0.59
C SER A 338 -16.46 18.19 -1.96
N SER A 339 -17.78 18.06 -2.14
CA SER A 339 -18.53 18.62 -3.27
C SER A 339 -18.91 20.10 -3.07
N LYS A 340 -18.54 20.74 -1.95
CA LYS A 340 -18.98 22.10 -1.57
C LYS A 340 -18.93 23.11 -2.72
N SER A 341 -17.79 23.22 -3.41
CA SER A 341 -17.60 24.19 -4.50
C SER A 341 -18.50 23.94 -5.72
N PHE A 342 -19.13 22.77 -5.83
CA PHE A 342 -20.04 22.41 -6.93
C PHE A 342 -21.53 22.51 -6.55
N ARG A 343 -21.84 22.76 -5.27
CA ARG A 343 -23.23 22.84 -4.76
C ARG A 343 -23.63 24.22 -4.22
N VAL A 344 -22.66 25.10 -3.92
CA VAL A 344 -22.97 26.46 -3.45
C VAL A 344 -23.43 27.34 -4.61
N ALA A 345 -24.41 28.21 -4.37
CA ALA A 345 -24.98 29.08 -5.41
C ALA A 345 -24.01 30.16 -5.89
N GLU A 346 -23.11 30.62 -5.01
CA GLU A 346 -22.18 31.71 -5.29
C GLU A 346 -20.77 31.36 -4.80
N ILE A 347 -19.78 31.87 -5.52
CA ILE A 347 -18.36 31.82 -5.18
C ILE A 347 -17.83 33.25 -5.27
N ALA A 348 -17.27 33.75 -4.17
CA ALA A 348 -16.76 35.12 -4.05
C ALA A 348 -17.79 36.20 -4.46
N GLY A 349 -19.08 35.98 -4.14
CA GLY A 349 -20.18 36.92 -4.46
C GLY A 349 -20.60 36.93 -5.94
N VAL A 350 -20.12 35.97 -6.73
CA VAL A 350 -20.51 35.78 -8.14
C VAL A 350 -21.21 34.44 -8.28
N GLU A 351 -22.24 34.37 -9.15
CA GLU A 351 -22.94 33.13 -9.48
C GLU A 351 -21.95 32.00 -9.85
N ASN A 352 -22.14 30.83 -9.23
CA ASN A 352 -21.28 29.68 -9.44
C ASN A 352 -21.52 29.06 -10.82
N SER A 353 -20.51 29.12 -11.69
CA SER A 353 -20.62 28.64 -13.09
C SER A 353 -20.81 27.12 -13.21
N VAL A 354 -20.55 26.38 -12.13
CA VAL A 354 -20.63 24.91 -12.07
C VAL A 354 -21.57 24.38 -11.00
N LEU A 355 -22.52 25.20 -10.55
CA LEU A 355 -23.63 24.73 -9.73
C LEU A 355 -24.33 23.54 -10.42
N HIS A 356 -24.33 22.38 -9.75
CA HIS A 356 -24.88 21.12 -10.25
C HIS A 356 -24.27 20.57 -11.55
N PHE A 357 -23.12 21.10 -12.00
CA PHE A 357 -22.42 20.58 -13.17
C PHE A 357 -21.72 19.25 -12.86
N VAL A 358 -21.12 19.14 -11.67
CA VAL A 358 -20.51 17.90 -11.17
C VAL A 358 -21.49 17.23 -10.19
N PRO A 359 -21.82 15.94 -10.36
CA PRO A 359 -22.74 15.24 -9.47
C PRO A 359 -22.12 15.06 -8.07
N GLU A 360 -22.96 14.94 -7.06
CA GLU A 360 -22.53 14.77 -5.67
C GLU A 360 -22.41 13.28 -5.28
N ASP A 361 -21.56 12.56 -5.99
CA ASP A 361 -21.31 11.14 -5.73
C ASP A 361 -20.15 10.95 -4.75
N TYR A 362 -20.44 10.25 -3.65
CA TYR A 362 -19.48 9.98 -2.58
C TYR A 362 -19.10 8.50 -2.55
N LEU A 363 -17.81 8.23 -2.32
CA LEU A 363 -17.34 6.90 -1.99
C LEU A 363 -17.73 6.56 -0.56
N SER A 364 -18.91 5.96 -0.43
CA SER A 364 -19.48 5.53 0.84
C SER A 364 -18.56 4.56 1.61
N PRO A 365 -18.72 4.47 2.94
CA PRO A 365 -18.19 3.36 3.72
C PRO A 365 -18.62 2.01 3.14
N PHE A 366 -17.97 0.95 3.61
CA PHE A 366 -18.40 -0.38 3.25
C PHE A 366 -19.80 -0.68 3.77
N GLU A 367 -20.57 -1.34 2.92
CA GLU A 367 -21.76 -2.10 3.33
C GLU A 367 -21.36 -3.15 4.36
N LEU A 368 -22.29 -3.53 5.24
CA LEU A 368 -22.03 -4.45 6.36
C LEU A 368 -21.32 -5.73 5.90
N GLY A 369 -21.77 -6.35 4.81
CA GLY A 369 -21.17 -7.57 4.26
C GLY A 369 -19.76 -7.38 3.69
N ALA A 370 -19.45 -6.21 3.12
CA ALA A 370 -18.13 -5.94 2.55
C ALA A 370 -17.07 -5.71 3.63
N ALA A 371 -17.43 -5.02 4.72
CA ALA A 371 -16.54 -4.84 5.87
C ALA A 371 -16.24 -6.18 6.56
N ASP A 372 -17.26 -7.01 6.80
CA ASP A 372 -17.10 -8.35 7.37
C ASP A 372 -16.16 -9.22 6.52
N ALA A 373 -16.39 -9.25 5.21
CA ALA A 373 -15.58 -10.02 4.27
C ALA A 373 -14.11 -9.58 4.29
N MET A 374 -13.84 -8.26 4.29
CA MET A 374 -12.48 -7.74 4.40
C MET A 374 -11.82 -8.13 5.72
N ILE A 375 -12.46 -7.86 6.86
CA ILE A 375 -11.90 -8.17 8.18
C ILE A 375 -11.59 -9.65 8.26
N LYS A 376 -12.52 -10.51 7.86
CA LYS A 376 -12.38 -11.96 7.88
C LYS A 376 -11.23 -12.44 6.99
N ALA A 377 -11.09 -11.90 5.78
CA ALA A 377 -10.04 -12.29 4.85
C ALA A 377 -8.65 -11.88 5.36
N LEU A 378 -8.48 -10.64 5.80
CA LEU A 378 -7.19 -10.12 6.28
C LEU A 378 -6.79 -10.74 7.62
N ALA A 379 -7.75 -10.87 8.56
CA ALA A 379 -7.51 -11.48 9.86
C ALA A 379 -7.04 -12.93 9.74
N ARG A 380 -7.67 -13.72 8.83
CA ARG A 380 -7.26 -15.11 8.59
C ARG A 380 -5.81 -15.23 8.16
N ARG A 381 -5.37 -14.37 7.23
CA ARG A 381 -3.96 -14.32 6.79
C ARG A 381 -2.99 -13.97 7.93
N CYS A 382 -3.46 -13.20 8.90
CA CYS A 382 -2.73 -12.89 10.14
C CYS A 382 -2.82 -13.98 11.21
N GLY A 383 -3.55 -15.09 11.00
CA GLY A 383 -3.80 -16.09 12.03
C GLY A 383 -4.76 -15.64 13.13
N LEU A 384 -5.59 -14.62 12.86
CA LEU A 384 -6.58 -14.07 13.78
C LEU A 384 -7.98 -14.52 13.36
N ASN A 385 -8.70 -15.19 14.25
CA ASN A 385 -10.06 -15.67 14.00
C ASN A 385 -11.07 -14.87 14.84
N PHE A 386 -11.49 -13.71 14.33
CA PHE A 386 -12.51 -12.91 15.00
C PHE A 386 -13.88 -13.60 14.97
N SER A 387 -14.57 -13.62 16.11
CA SER A 387 -16.00 -13.95 16.19
C SER A 387 -16.85 -13.00 15.33
N ASN A 388 -18.10 -13.38 15.02
CA ASN A 388 -18.98 -12.53 14.21
C ASN A 388 -19.23 -11.16 14.86
N ASP A 389 -19.49 -11.17 16.18
CA ASP A 389 -19.74 -9.94 16.93
C ASP A 389 -18.48 -9.08 17.03
N ALA A 390 -17.31 -9.70 17.17
CA ALA A 390 -16.03 -8.98 17.13
C ALA A 390 -15.78 -8.27 15.79
N ARG A 391 -16.05 -8.92 14.65
CA ARG A 391 -15.90 -8.28 13.32
C ARG A 391 -16.89 -7.13 13.13
N ASN A 392 -18.14 -7.33 13.56
CA ASN A 392 -19.16 -6.28 13.53
C ASN A 392 -18.77 -5.07 14.40
N TYR A 393 -18.25 -5.33 15.59
CA TYR A 393 -17.76 -4.29 16.49
C TYR A 393 -16.57 -3.55 15.89
N LEU A 394 -15.54 -4.25 15.38
CA LEU A 394 -14.37 -3.63 14.76
C LEU A 394 -14.76 -2.74 13.57
N ALA A 395 -15.70 -3.20 12.73
CA ALA A 395 -16.23 -2.43 11.62
C ALA A 395 -16.97 -1.17 12.09
N ALA A 396 -17.83 -1.30 13.12
CA ALA A 396 -18.59 -0.18 13.68
C ALA A 396 -17.70 0.84 14.38
N TYR A 397 -16.73 0.37 15.17
CA TYR A 397 -15.70 1.18 15.83
C TYR A 397 -15.00 2.08 14.82
N ALA A 398 -14.63 1.53 13.65
CA ALA A 398 -13.93 2.21 12.56
C ALA A 398 -14.85 2.89 11.52
N ALA A 399 -16.12 3.17 11.85
CA ALA A 399 -17.09 3.81 10.95
C ALA A 399 -17.27 3.12 9.57
N TYR A 400 -16.94 1.83 9.48
CA TYR A 400 -16.95 1.04 8.25
C TYR A 400 -16.02 1.61 7.15
N LEU A 401 -15.06 2.45 7.54
CA LEU A 401 -14.09 3.05 6.63
C LEU A 401 -12.91 2.09 6.47
N PRO A 402 -12.57 1.67 5.24
CA PRO A 402 -11.61 0.57 5.02
C PRO A 402 -10.24 0.80 5.65
N TYR A 403 -9.75 2.04 5.60
CA TYR A 403 -8.46 2.40 6.18
C TYR A 403 -8.47 2.32 7.70
N TRP A 404 -9.49 2.85 8.38
CA TRP A 404 -9.58 2.79 9.83
C TRP A 404 -9.78 1.36 10.34
N ILE A 405 -10.55 0.53 9.61
CA ILE A 405 -10.68 -0.90 9.91
C ILE A 405 -9.31 -1.58 9.83
N ARG A 406 -8.52 -1.26 8.79
CA ARG A 406 -7.16 -1.78 8.62
C ARG A 406 -6.23 -1.34 9.74
N MET A 407 -6.24 -0.07 10.14
CA MET A 407 -5.40 0.42 11.23
C MET A 407 -5.75 -0.26 12.55
N ALA A 408 -7.05 -0.38 12.87
CA ALA A 408 -7.49 -1.11 14.06
C ALA A 408 -7.13 -2.61 14.00
N GLY A 409 -7.30 -3.26 12.84
CA GLY A 409 -6.91 -4.66 12.64
C GLY A 409 -5.39 -4.90 12.74
N SER A 410 -4.59 -3.96 12.22
CA SER A 410 -3.12 -3.94 12.35
C SER A 410 -2.70 -3.75 13.81
N TYR A 411 -3.40 -2.89 14.55
CA TYR A 411 -3.18 -2.74 15.98
C TYR A 411 -3.44 -4.05 16.73
N VAL A 412 -4.59 -4.71 16.48
CA VAL A 412 -4.86 -6.04 17.07
C VAL A 412 -3.78 -7.05 16.69
N HIS A 413 -3.34 -7.05 15.43
CA HIS A 413 -2.23 -7.89 15.00
C HIS A 413 -0.92 -7.62 15.76
N ARG A 414 -0.62 -6.37 16.14
CA ARG A 414 0.62 -6.07 16.88
C ARG A 414 0.55 -6.43 18.37
N HIS A 415 -0.65 -6.49 18.95
CA HIS A 415 -0.87 -6.67 20.39
C HIS A 415 -1.40 -8.06 20.77
N VAL A 416 -1.57 -8.96 19.79
CA VAL A 416 -1.86 -10.37 20.02
C VAL A 416 -0.58 -11.16 19.74
N GLU A 417 -0.11 -11.93 20.71
CA GLU A 417 1.11 -12.73 20.59
C GLU A 417 1.07 -13.65 19.35
N LEU A 418 2.19 -13.71 18.62
CA LEU A 418 2.29 -14.52 17.40
C LEU A 418 2.30 -16.02 17.74
N GLU A 419 2.79 -16.35 18.92
CA GLU A 419 2.97 -17.68 19.48
C GLU A 419 1.64 -18.41 19.71
N GLU A 420 0.57 -17.66 19.97
CA GLU A 420 -0.76 -18.20 20.24
C GLU A 420 -1.56 -18.45 18.96
N ARG A 421 -1.01 -18.07 17.79
CA ARG A 421 -1.74 -18.13 16.52
C ARG A 421 -1.70 -19.52 15.87
N PRO A 422 -2.80 -19.96 15.21
CA PRO A 422 -4.04 -19.22 15.04
C PRO A 422 -4.88 -19.14 16.32
N VAL A 423 -5.42 -17.96 16.61
CA VAL A 423 -6.13 -17.67 17.85
C VAL A 423 -7.52 -17.10 17.57
N ASP A 424 -8.50 -17.52 18.37
CA ASP A 424 -9.85 -16.97 18.34
C ASP A 424 -9.91 -15.67 19.14
N ILE A 425 -10.39 -14.60 18.50
CA ILE A 425 -10.54 -13.28 19.12
C ILE A 425 -12.02 -13.02 19.35
N ASP A 426 -12.40 -12.93 20.63
CA ASP A 426 -13.76 -12.64 21.04
C ASP A 426 -14.06 -11.12 21.05
N LEU A 427 -15.30 -10.80 21.40
CA LEU A 427 -15.77 -9.41 21.44
C LEU A 427 -15.07 -8.59 22.53
N GLU A 428 -14.79 -9.17 23.70
CA GLU A 428 -14.24 -8.43 24.84
C GLU A 428 -12.76 -8.07 24.60
N VAL A 429 -11.97 -9.01 24.07
CA VAL A 429 -10.59 -8.74 23.63
C VAL A 429 -10.58 -7.67 22.55
N THR A 430 -11.48 -7.76 21.56
CA THR A 430 -11.57 -6.76 20.48
C THR A 430 -11.91 -5.38 21.02
N LYS A 431 -12.87 -5.27 21.96
CA LYS A 431 -13.22 -4.01 22.61
C LYS A 431 -12.05 -3.39 23.36
N SER A 432 -11.34 -4.21 24.13
CA SER A 432 -10.17 -3.77 24.91
C SER A 432 -9.11 -3.18 23.99
N LEU A 433 -8.70 -3.93 22.96
CA LEU A 433 -7.67 -3.49 22.02
C LEU A 433 -8.11 -2.29 21.17
N CYS A 434 -9.39 -2.20 20.79
CA CYS A 434 -9.90 -1.02 20.10
C CYS A 434 -9.88 0.24 20.99
N ARG A 435 -10.16 0.10 22.30
CA ARG A 435 -10.06 1.22 23.24
C ARG A 435 -8.61 1.70 23.35
N GLU A 436 -7.68 0.78 23.55
CA GLU A 436 -6.24 1.09 23.63
C GLU A 436 -5.73 1.71 22.33
N PHE A 437 -6.13 1.16 21.18
CA PHE A 437 -5.85 1.75 19.87
C PHE A 437 -6.36 3.19 19.78
N GLY A 438 -7.60 3.44 20.20
CA GLY A 438 -8.18 4.78 20.22
C GLY A 438 -7.39 5.77 21.05
N GLU A 439 -6.93 5.37 22.24
CA GLU A 439 -6.16 6.20 23.17
C GLU A 439 -4.72 6.47 22.71
N THR A 440 -4.13 5.58 21.90
CA THR A 440 -2.71 5.64 21.51
C THR A 440 -2.48 6.27 20.14
N GLU A 441 -3.11 5.75 19.09
CA GLU A 441 -2.84 6.17 17.69
C GLU A 441 -4.13 6.40 16.87
N GLY A 442 -5.23 5.73 17.20
CA GLY A 442 -6.47 5.74 16.44
C GLY A 442 -7.19 7.08 16.44
N ALA A 443 -7.25 7.75 17.59
CA ALA A 443 -7.89 9.07 17.69
C ALA A 443 -7.19 10.10 16.81
N GLU A 444 -5.86 10.06 16.73
CA GLU A 444 -5.06 10.99 15.92
C GLU A 444 -5.30 10.79 14.42
N ILE A 445 -5.37 9.54 13.99
CA ILE A 445 -5.72 9.18 12.60
C ILE A 445 -7.09 9.75 12.22
N ALA A 446 -8.07 9.66 13.11
CA ALA A 446 -9.38 10.26 12.89
C ALA A 446 -9.34 11.80 12.95
N ARG A 447 -8.57 12.38 13.89
CA ARG A 447 -8.37 13.82 14.05
C ARG A 447 -7.93 14.47 12.73
N ILE A 448 -6.90 13.92 12.08
CA ILE A 448 -6.35 14.43 10.81
C ILE A 448 -7.41 14.40 9.69
N ALA A 449 -8.16 13.30 9.57
CA ALA A 449 -9.21 13.19 8.55
C ALA A 449 -10.34 14.21 8.78
N LEU A 450 -10.71 14.46 10.04
CA LEU A 450 -11.74 15.42 10.43
C LEU A 450 -11.25 16.87 10.32
N GLN A 451 -9.97 17.14 10.58
CA GLN A 451 -9.35 18.45 10.35
C GLN A 451 -9.36 18.81 8.88
N ASN A 452 -9.09 17.84 8.01
CA ASN A 452 -9.19 18.04 6.58
C ASN A 452 -10.64 18.36 6.17
N LEU A 453 -11.63 17.63 6.70
CA LEU A 453 -13.05 17.94 6.48
C LEU A 453 -13.40 19.35 6.94
N LYS A 454 -12.94 19.76 8.14
CA LYS A 454 -13.13 21.11 8.67
C LYS A 454 -12.60 22.18 7.71
N ARG A 455 -11.43 21.95 7.13
CA ARG A 455 -10.79 22.88 6.19
C ARG A 455 -11.59 23.04 4.90
N VAL A 456 -11.99 21.93 4.28
CA VAL A 456 -12.64 21.94 2.95
C VAL A 456 -14.16 22.15 3.01
N ASP A 457 -14.78 21.85 4.15
CA ASP A 457 -16.23 21.91 4.34
C ASP A 457 -16.60 22.20 5.81
N GLN A 458 -16.21 23.39 6.28
CA GLN A 458 -16.49 23.88 7.63
C GLN A 458 -17.96 23.69 8.06
N PRO A 459 -18.99 23.99 7.23
CA PRO A 459 -20.39 23.75 7.62
C PRO A 459 -20.73 22.29 7.92
N MET A 460 -20.15 21.34 7.16
CA MET A 460 -20.33 19.91 7.42
C MET A 460 -19.63 19.47 8.70
N TYR A 461 -18.43 19.99 8.95
CA TYR A 461 -17.74 19.76 10.21
C TYR A 461 -18.54 20.28 11.41
N ASP A 462 -19.10 21.49 11.33
CA ASP A 462 -19.91 22.07 12.41
C ASP A 462 -21.19 21.27 12.66
N LEU A 463 -21.81 20.73 11.62
CA LEU A 463 -22.94 19.81 11.73
C LEU A 463 -22.55 18.49 12.42
N LEU A 464 -21.35 17.96 12.14
CA LEU A 464 -20.83 16.76 12.81
C LEU A 464 -20.55 17.01 14.30
N VAL A 465 -19.97 18.18 14.63
CA VAL A 465 -19.79 18.64 16.02
C VAL A 465 -21.14 18.73 16.73
N ARG A 466 -22.17 19.29 16.08
CA ARG A 466 -23.54 19.31 16.63
C ARG A 466 -24.12 17.91 16.87
N CYS A 467 -23.87 16.96 15.97
CA CYS A 467 -24.28 15.56 16.16
C CYS A 467 -23.63 14.95 17.41
N LYS A 468 -22.36 15.29 17.68
CA LYS A 468 -21.67 14.86 18.88
C LYS A 468 -22.28 15.46 20.15
N ASP A 469 -22.54 16.78 20.16
CA ASP A 469 -23.02 17.49 21.35
C ASP A 469 -24.45 17.14 21.73
N ARG A 470 -25.32 16.97 20.74
CA ARG A 470 -26.74 16.64 20.96
C ARG A 470 -27.00 15.14 21.07
N GLY A 471 -26.02 14.30 20.72
CA GLY A 471 -26.18 12.85 20.58
C GLY A 471 -26.90 12.46 19.28
N THR A 472 -28.05 13.08 18.99
CA THR A 472 -28.83 12.87 17.76
C THR A 472 -29.21 14.20 17.10
N VAL A 473 -29.33 14.19 15.77
CA VAL A 473 -29.80 15.32 14.95
C VAL A 473 -30.82 14.82 13.91
N PRO A 474 -31.89 15.57 13.60
CA PRO A 474 -32.87 15.15 12.61
C PRO A 474 -32.25 14.80 11.24
N LEU A 475 -32.73 13.73 10.62
CA LEU A 475 -32.22 13.26 9.33
C LEU A 475 -32.27 14.34 8.24
N ALA A 476 -33.31 15.17 8.22
CA ALA A 476 -33.45 16.24 7.24
C ALA A 476 -32.28 17.23 7.25
N GLU A 477 -31.70 17.49 8.44
CA GLU A 477 -30.56 18.39 8.61
C GLU A 477 -29.22 17.68 8.36
N ALA A 478 -29.09 16.44 8.84
CA ALA A 478 -27.83 15.69 8.86
C ALA A 478 -27.62 14.71 7.69
N ARG A 479 -28.55 14.64 6.73
CA ARG A 479 -28.49 13.74 5.58
C ARG A 479 -27.15 13.77 4.82
N PRO A 480 -26.51 14.94 4.57
CA PRO A 480 -25.24 14.99 3.86
C PRO A 480 -24.10 14.25 4.59
N LEU A 481 -24.11 14.22 5.93
CA LEU A 481 -23.07 13.53 6.71
C LEU A 481 -23.09 12.00 6.53
N LEU A 482 -24.25 11.41 6.19
CA LEU A 482 -24.36 9.99 5.88
C LEU A 482 -23.47 9.61 4.68
N ARG A 483 -23.28 10.54 3.73
CA ARG A 483 -22.43 10.32 2.54
C ARG A 483 -20.94 10.21 2.89
N TYR A 484 -20.50 10.92 3.94
CA TYR A 484 -19.15 10.81 4.47
C TYR A 484 -18.92 9.56 5.32
N GLY A 485 -20.01 8.93 5.80
CA GLY A 485 -19.92 7.74 6.63
C GLY A 485 -19.60 7.96 8.10
N LEU A 486 -19.52 9.21 8.53
CA LEU A 486 -19.16 9.59 9.90
C LEU A 486 -20.33 9.41 10.89
N VAL A 487 -21.54 9.29 10.37
CA VAL A 487 -22.78 9.15 11.13
C VAL A 487 -23.64 8.04 10.52
N ARG A 488 -24.59 7.55 11.30
CA ARG A 488 -25.60 6.58 10.85
C ARG A 488 -27.00 7.06 11.21
N GLN A 489 -27.96 6.67 10.38
CA GLN A 489 -29.36 6.92 10.62
C GLN A 489 -29.88 5.96 11.71
N ILE A 490 -30.58 6.51 12.68
CA ILE A 490 -31.26 5.80 13.76
C ILE A 490 -32.71 6.29 13.77
N GLY A 491 -33.63 5.55 13.14
CA GLY A 491 -35.01 5.98 12.97
C GLY A 491 -35.11 7.24 12.10
N LEU A 492 -35.65 8.32 12.68
CA LEU A 492 -35.77 9.64 12.03
C LEU A 492 -34.59 10.58 12.31
N ASP A 493 -33.62 10.13 13.09
CA ASP A 493 -32.45 10.90 13.50
C ASP A 493 -31.16 10.31 12.94
N VAL A 494 -30.07 11.04 13.13
CA VAL A 494 -28.71 10.70 12.73
C VAL A 494 -27.80 10.91 13.92
N ALA A 495 -26.89 9.95 14.15
CA ALA A 495 -25.94 9.98 15.26
C ALA A 495 -24.56 9.47 14.83
N ILE A 496 -23.52 9.92 15.55
CA ILE A 496 -22.18 9.32 15.45
C ILE A 496 -22.23 8.01 16.23
N THR A 497 -22.09 6.87 15.56
CA THR A 497 -22.06 5.55 16.20
C THR A 497 -20.65 5.00 16.40
N SER A 498 -19.65 5.58 15.73
CA SER A 498 -18.27 5.13 15.74
C SER A 498 -17.48 5.82 16.85
N ASP A 499 -16.76 5.02 17.65
CA ASP A 499 -15.95 5.55 18.73
C ASP A 499 -14.71 6.29 18.22
N ILE A 500 -14.06 5.81 17.16
CA ILE A 500 -12.87 6.49 16.60
C ILE A 500 -13.22 7.91 16.12
N VAL A 501 -14.41 8.12 15.57
CA VAL A 501 -14.89 9.46 15.16
C VAL A 501 -15.11 10.34 16.38
N ARG A 502 -15.71 9.81 17.45
CA ARG A 502 -15.91 10.56 18.70
C ARG A 502 -14.56 10.98 19.29
N LEU A 503 -13.62 10.05 19.42
CA LEU A 503 -12.29 10.32 19.95
C LEU A 503 -11.53 11.37 19.12
N GLY A 504 -11.55 11.26 17.78
CA GLY A 504 -10.92 12.25 16.90
C GLY A 504 -11.54 13.65 17.04
N LEU A 505 -12.86 13.74 17.24
CA LEU A 505 -13.53 15.02 17.55
C LEU A 505 -13.15 15.58 18.92
N ASP A 506 -12.89 14.74 19.93
CA ASP A 506 -12.42 15.21 21.24
C ASP A 506 -11.04 15.84 21.10
N LEU A 507 -10.09 15.15 20.45
CA LEU A 507 -8.75 15.70 20.23
C LEU A 507 -8.76 17.06 19.51
N LEU A 508 -9.59 17.22 18.48
CA LEU A 508 -9.73 18.51 17.76
C LEU A 508 -10.28 19.64 18.64
N ARG A 509 -11.11 19.33 19.64
CA ARG A 509 -11.62 20.34 20.59
C ARG A 509 -10.57 20.73 21.61
N THR A 510 -9.83 19.76 22.14
CA THR A 510 -8.77 20.00 23.13
C THR A 510 -7.66 20.87 22.55
N ALA A 511 -7.26 20.61 21.30
CA ALA A 511 -6.23 21.40 20.60
C ALA A 511 -6.62 22.87 20.37
N ARG A 512 -7.93 23.15 20.18
CA ARG A 512 -8.46 24.53 20.08
C ARG A 512 -8.36 25.27 21.41
N ASN A 513 -8.77 24.62 22.50
CA ASN A 513 -8.76 25.24 23.82
C ASN A 513 -7.35 25.59 24.31
N SER A 514 -6.31 24.88 23.86
CA SER A 514 -4.91 25.20 24.16
C SER A 514 -4.34 26.35 23.32
N THR A 515 -4.84 26.56 22.09
CA THR A 515 -4.39 27.65 21.20
C THR A 515 -5.06 28.99 21.52
N ASP A 516 -6.32 28.98 21.97
CA ASP A 516 -7.06 30.22 22.34
C ASP A 516 -6.53 30.90 23.61
N SER A 517 -5.70 30.22 24.42
CA SER A 517 -5.07 30.80 25.62
C SER A 517 -3.77 31.59 25.36
N ASN A 518 -3.23 31.61 24.13
CA ASN A 518 -1.97 32.31 23.80
C ASN A 518 -1.91 32.79 22.33
N ALA A 519 -2.94 33.45 21.81
CA ALA A 519 -2.96 33.88 20.40
C ALA A 519 -2.52 35.35 20.19
N SER A 520 -1.29 35.54 19.71
CA SER A 520 -0.98 36.54 18.68
C SER A 520 -1.22 35.90 17.30
N PRO A 521 -1.69 36.64 16.28
CA PRO A 521 -2.01 36.05 14.98
C PRO A 521 -0.73 35.70 14.23
N ALA A 522 -0.36 34.42 14.22
CA ALA A 522 0.69 33.91 13.34
C ALA A 522 0.11 33.70 11.93
N SER A 523 0.80 34.29 10.95
CA SER A 523 0.61 34.11 9.51
C SER A 523 0.58 32.64 9.14
N GLY A 524 -0.43 32.23 8.37
CA GLY A 524 -0.60 30.85 7.93
C GLY A 524 0.44 30.45 6.87
N THR A 525 1.38 29.60 7.26
CA THR A 525 2.15 28.73 6.37
C THR A 525 2.76 27.50 7.07
N ASP A 526 2.36 27.17 8.29
CA ASP A 526 2.94 26.02 9.00
C ASP A 526 1.94 24.85 9.08
N LEU A 527 2.38 23.67 8.62
CA LEU A 527 1.75 22.41 8.99
C LEU A 527 1.85 22.21 10.52
N ASP A 528 0.86 21.51 11.08
CA ASP A 528 0.89 21.00 12.45
C ASP A 528 2.17 20.14 12.64
N GLU A 529 3.03 20.45 13.62
CA GLU A 529 4.37 19.84 13.84
C GLU A 529 4.35 18.29 13.84
N SER A 530 3.20 17.70 14.17
CA SER A 530 2.98 16.25 14.17
C SER A 530 2.84 15.64 12.76
N GLU A 531 2.14 16.30 11.83
CA GLU A 531 2.03 15.83 10.43
C GLU A 531 3.38 15.98 9.70
N TRP A 532 4.14 17.03 10.05
CA TRP A 532 5.51 17.24 9.62
C TRP A 532 6.46 16.13 10.11
N ALA A 533 6.36 15.76 11.39
CA ALA A 533 7.19 14.70 11.99
C ALA A 533 6.90 13.31 11.39
N GLU A 534 5.63 12.97 11.15
CA GLU A 534 5.25 11.69 10.54
C GLU A 534 5.73 11.58 9.08
N GLU A 535 5.62 12.66 8.32
CA GLU A 535 6.07 12.71 6.93
C GLU A 535 7.59 12.59 6.81
N LEU A 536 8.32 13.29 7.67
CA LEU A 536 9.78 13.14 7.76
C LEU A 536 10.18 11.74 8.23
N ALA A 537 9.46 11.14 9.17
CA ALA A 537 9.72 9.77 9.61
C ALA A 537 9.50 8.75 8.48
N ALA A 538 8.46 8.93 7.65
CA ALA A 538 8.18 8.10 6.50
C ALA A 538 9.27 8.23 5.42
N ILE A 539 9.70 9.47 5.12
CA ILE A 539 10.80 9.76 4.18
C ILE A 539 12.11 9.14 4.69
N SER A 540 12.43 9.32 5.98
CA SER A 540 13.65 8.78 6.58
C SER A 540 13.67 7.25 6.53
N ARG A 541 12.54 6.60 6.83
CA ARG A 541 12.40 5.14 6.72
C ARG A 541 12.63 4.66 5.28
N ARG A 542 12.01 5.29 4.30
CA ARG A 542 12.17 4.94 2.88
C ARG A 542 13.60 5.16 2.40
N ARG A 543 14.23 6.27 2.77
CA ARG A 543 15.65 6.56 2.46
C ARG A 543 16.57 5.47 3.02
N ASN A 544 16.38 5.06 4.27
CA ASN A 544 17.21 4.02 4.89
C ASN A 544 17.09 2.67 4.18
N ILE A 545 15.88 2.30 3.72
CA ILE A 545 15.64 1.10 2.92
C ILE A 545 16.30 1.24 1.55
N LEU A 546 16.08 2.37 0.88
CA LEU A 546 16.65 2.66 -0.43
C LEU A 546 18.18 2.61 -0.40
N GLU A 547 18.83 3.20 0.61
CA GLU A 547 20.28 3.19 0.77
C GLU A 547 20.85 1.77 0.87
N ARG A 548 20.19 0.87 1.61
CA ARG A 548 20.58 -0.56 1.64
C ARG A 548 20.45 -1.21 0.26
N LYS A 549 19.34 -0.97 -0.44
CA LYS A 549 19.11 -1.49 -1.80
C LYS A 549 20.12 -0.93 -2.81
N THR A 550 20.45 0.36 -2.73
CA THR A 550 21.45 1.00 -3.60
C THR A 550 22.82 0.38 -3.43
N ARG A 551 23.25 0.07 -2.20
CA ARG A 551 24.52 -0.62 -1.94
C ARG A 551 24.55 -1.98 -2.63
N GLU A 552 23.50 -2.77 -2.45
CA GLU A 552 23.39 -4.09 -3.06
C GLU A 552 23.36 -4.02 -4.59
N PHE A 553 22.57 -3.10 -5.14
CA PHE A 553 22.47 -2.83 -6.57
C PHE A 553 23.81 -2.44 -7.19
N VAL A 554 24.54 -1.47 -6.60
CA VAL A 554 25.87 -1.05 -7.06
C VAL A 554 26.85 -2.22 -7.07
N ARG A 555 26.82 -3.06 -6.02
CA ARG A 555 27.66 -4.27 -5.92
C ARG A 555 27.35 -5.26 -7.03
N ILE A 556 26.07 -5.56 -7.28
CA ILE A 556 25.65 -6.53 -8.31
C ILE A 556 26.03 -6.03 -9.70
N VAL A 557 25.71 -4.77 -10.01
CA VAL A 557 26.00 -4.19 -11.33
C VAL A 557 27.49 -4.25 -11.62
N LEU A 558 28.35 -3.78 -10.70
CA LEU A 558 29.80 -3.79 -10.91
C LEU A 558 30.36 -5.21 -11.07
N LYS A 559 29.86 -6.20 -10.30
CA LYS A 559 30.28 -7.61 -10.48
C LYS A 559 29.90 -8.18 -11.85
N MET A 560 28.82 -7.70 -12.46
CA MET A 560 28.31 -8.21 -13.73
C MET A 560 28.88 -7.48 -14.95
N THR A 561 29.20 -6.20 -14.84
CA THR A 561 29.57 -5.36 -15.99
C THR A 561 31.07 -5.06 -16.08
N LEU A 562 31.84 -5.27 -15.01
CA LEU A 562 33.27 -5.03 -15.05
C LEU A 562 34.01 -6.07 -15.92
N PRO A 563 35.01 -5.67 -16.71
CA PRO A 563 35.83 -6.59 -17.49
C PRO A 563 36.60 -7.59 -16.62
N ALA A 564 36.85 -8.79 -17.16
CA ALA A 564 37.64 -9.81 -16.49
C ALA A 564 39.04 -9.28 -16.10
N GLY A 565 39.36 -9.31 -14.80
CA GLY A 565 40.62 -8.82 -14.23
C GLY A 565 40.52 -7.47 -13.50
N ARG A 566 39.38 -6.76 -13.57
CA ARG A 566 39.12 -5.58 -12.73
C ARG A 566 38.39 -5.98 -11.45
N ASP A 567 38.97 -5.70 -10.29
CA ASP A 567 38.30 -5.93 -9.02
C ASP A 567 37.24 -4.85 -8.73
N TRP A 568 36.04 -5.29 -8.36
CA TRP A 568 34.92 -4.38 -8.13
C TRP A 568 35.06 -3.59 -6.82
N ALA A 569 35.73 -4.14 -5.80
CA ALA A 569 35.98 -3.46 -4.53
C ALA A 569 37.09 -2.40 -4.69
N GLU A 570 38.12 -2.66 -5.50
CA GLU A 570 39.10 -1.65 -5.91
C GLU A 570 38.43 -0.52 -6.72
N THR A 571 37.49 -0.87 -7.60
CA THR A 571 36.74 0.12 -8.38
C THR A 571 35.92 1.04 -7.46
N VAL A 572 35.24 0.49 -6.46
CA VAL A 572 34.50 1.26 -5.45
C VAL A 572 35.43 2.16 -4.62
N THR A 573 36.54 1.64 -4.11
CA THR A 573 37.49 2.43 -3.29
C THR A 573 38.18 3.54 -4.10
N SER A 574 38.43 3.30 -5.39
CA SER A 574 38.95 4.32 -6.30
C SER A 574 37.99 5.50 -6.46
N ALA A 575 36.67 5.28 -6.34
CA ALA A 575 35.63 6.31 -6.43
C ALA A 575 35.54 7.24 -5.20
N LEU A 576 36.21 6.89 -4.10
CA LEU A 576 36.22 7.64 -2.85
C LEU A 576 37.27 8.76 -2.84
N THR A 577 37.13 9.69 -1.88
CA THR A 577 38.14 10.70 -1.56
C THR A 577 39.40 10.05 -0.97
N ALA A 578 40.54 10.75 -1.00
CA ALA A 578 41.84 10.19 -0.57
C ALA A 578 41.80 9.62 0.86
N HIS A 579 41.25 10.38 1.81
CA HIS A 579 41.08 9.95 3.21
C HIS A 579 40.19 8.70 3.33
N ARG A 580 39.01 8.71 2.68
CA ARG A 580 38.05 7.60 2.74
C ARG A 580 38.58 6.35 2.06
N ARG A 581 39.39 6.49 1.01
CA ARG A 581 40.05 5.38 0.33
C ARG A 581 41.01 4.64 1.25
N GLU A 582 41.82 5.34 2.04
CA GLU A 582 42.74 4.70 3.00
C GLU A 582 42.00 3.96 4.12
N GLU A 583 40.91 4.53 4.63
CA GLU A 583 40.06 3.88 5.63
C GLU A 583 39.38 2.61 5.09
N CYS A 584 38.89 2.68 3.85
CA CYS A 584 38.09 1.63 3.24
C CYS A 584 38.93 0.54 2.56
N ALA A 585 40.18 0.83 2.18
CA ALA A 585 41.08 -0.13 1.52
C ALA A 585 41.45 -1.35 2.39
N LYS A 586 41.30 -1.24 3.71
CA LYS A 586 41.61 -2.33 4.67
C LYS A 586 40.40 -3.23 4.98
N LEU A 587 39.22 -2.92 4.44
CA LEU A 587 37.98 -3.65 4.72
C LEU A 587 37.79 -4.80 3.73
N ALA A 588 37.22 -5.90 4.22
CA ALA A 588 36.72 -6.96 3.34
C ALA A 588 35.61 -6.42 2.42
N PRO A 589 35.44 -6.93 1.19
CA PRO A 589 34.49 -6.38 0.20
C PRO A 589 33.04 -6.27 0.70
N ASP A 590 32.61 -7.17 1.58
CA ASP A 590 31.26 -7.13 2.15
C ASP A 590 31.13 -6.09 3.27
N ALA A 591 32.19 -5.86 4.04
CA ALA A 591 32.26 -4.81 5.05
C ALA A 591 32.42 -3.40 4.42
N LEU A 592 33.07 -3.31 3.24
CA LEU A 592 33.25 -2.09 2.48
C LEU A 592 31.90 -1.44 2.14
N MET A 593 30.97 -2.20 1.54
CA MET A 593 29.68 -1.66 1.11
C MET A 593 28.85 -1.15 2.29
N GLY A 594 28.90 -1.82 3.44
CA GLY A 594 28.22 -1.39 4.66
C GLY A 594 28.76 -0.09 5.27
N LYS A 595 29.94 0.37 4.84
CA LYS A 595 30.62 1.58 5.35
C LYS A 595 30.55 2.79 4.41
N LEU A 596 30.02 2.63 3.19
CA LEU A 596 29.87 3.72 2.22
C LEU A 596 28.77 4.69 2.61
N TYR A 597 29.02 5.99 2.48
CA TYR A 597 28.01 7.03 2.65
C TYR A 597 27.14 7.22 1.40
N TRP A 598 25.98 7.83 1.57
CA TRP A 598 24.99 8.02 0.51
C TRP A 598 25.56 8.71 -0.75
N LEU A 599 26.25 9.85 -0.58
CA LEU A 599 26.89 10.54 -1.71
C LEU A 599 28.09 9.78 -2.30
N GLU A 600 28.71 8.89 -1.54
CA GLU A 600 29.78 8.04 -2.06
C GLU A 600 29.22 7.01 -3.05
N LEU A 601 27.99 6.52 -2.83
CA LEU A 601 27.28 5.69 -3.81
C LEU A 601 27.02 6.47 -5.11
N SER A 602 26.62 7.74 -5.01
CA SER A 602 26.48 8.63 -6.18
C SER A 602 27.80 8.82 -6.92
N SER A 603 28.91 8.98 -6.19
CA SER A 603 30.26 9.08 -6.77
C SER A 603 30.64 7.83 -7.54
N VAL A 604 30.41 6.64 -6.96
CA VAL A 604 30.67 5.34 -7.62
C VAL A 604 29.87 5.22 -8.92
N ILE A 605 28.56 5.47 -8.88
CA ILE A 605 27.67 5.41 -10.05
C ILE A 605 28.12 6.41 -11.12
N SER A 606 28.54 7.60 -10.71
CA SER A 606 28.99 8.65 -11.61
C SER A 606 30.31 8.32 -12.29
N ARG A 607 31.28 7.73 -11.57
CA ARG A 607 32.59 7.36 -12.10
C ARG A 607 32.49 6.17 -13.06
N GLU A 608 31.68 5.18 -12.73
CA GLU A 608 31.48 3.97 -13.54
C GLU A 608 30.20 4.05 -14.40
N TRP A 609 29.87 5.25 -14.90
CA TRP A 609 28.60 5.52 -15.59
C TRP A 609 28.30 4.59 -16.77
N SER A 610 29.33 4.11 -17.48
CA SER A 610 29.17 3.13 -18.56
C SER A 610 28.44 1.86 -18.11
N SER A 611 28.67 1.42 -16.87
CA SER A 611 28.00 0.27 -16.25
C SER A 611 26.56 0.56 -15.82
N PHE A 612 26.25 1.82 -15.51
CA PHE A 612 24.98 2.24 -14.91
C PHE A 612 24.02 2.96 -15.86
N SER A 613 24.49 3.40 -17.02
CA SER A 613 23.74 4.24 -17.96
C SER A 613 22.42 3.62 -18.41
N ARG A 614 22.39 2.28 -18.62
CA ARG A 614 21.20 1.52 -19.00
C ARG A 614 20.06 1.55 -17.97
N PHE A 615 20.38 1.77 -16.70
CA PHE A 615 19.39 1.78 -15.63
C PHE A 615 18.83 3.20 -15.42
N PHE A 616 19.70 4.21 -15.40
CA PHE A 616 19.31 5.56 -14.99
C PHE A 616 19.06 6.54 -16.15
N ASN A 617 19.60 6.27 -17.34
CA ASN A 617 19.51 7.08 -18.57
C ASN A 617 20.11 8.50 -18.51
N ASP A 618 20.00 9.22 -17.39
CA ASP A 618 20.50 10.59 -17.22
C ASP A 618 21.39 10.72 -15.98
N LYS A 619 22.68 10.97 -16.20
CA LYS A 619 23.69 11.09 -15.15
C LYS A 619 23.47 12.29 -14.23
N LYS A 620 23.07 13.44 -14.79
CA LYS A 620 22.88 14.68 -14.02
C LYS A 620 21.68 14.55 -13.09
N ARG A 621 20.61 13.93 -13.59
CA ARG A 621 19.43 13.64 -12.78
C ARG A 621 19.73 12.73 -11.60
N VAL A 622 20.54 11.67 -11.79
CA VAL A 622 20.96 10.80 -10.68
C VAL A 622 21.70 11.58 -9.62
N GLN A 623 22.70 12.38 -10.02
CA GLN A 623 23.48 13.18 -9.07
C GLN A 623 22.59 14.11 -8.27
N HIS A 624 21.69 14.82 -8.95
CA HIS A 624 20.73 15.72 -8.32
C HIS A 624 19.76 15.01 -7.35
N ALA A 625 19.25 13.83 -7.72
CA ALA A 625 18.39 13.05 -6.83
C ALA A 625 19.13 12.59 -5.57
N PHE A 626 20.39 12.17 -5.69
CA PHE A 626 21.21 11.83 -4.53
C PHE A 626 21.52 13.06 -3.65
N GLU A 627 21.76 14.23 -4.24
CA GLU A 627 21.98 15.48 -3.50
C GLU A 627 20.75 15.89 -2.69
N ILE A 628 19.57 15.94 -3.31
CA ILE A 628 18.30 16.28 -2.65
C ILE A 628 18.03 15.34 -1.46
N LEU A 629 18.22 14.03 -1.64
CA LEU A 629 17.97 13.05 -0.58
C LEU A 629 19.04 13.05 0.51
N ASN A 630 20.18 13.70 0.28
CA ASN A 630 21.25 13.88 1.25
C ASN A 630 21.05 15.10 2.16
N GLU A 631 20.04 15.95 1.91
CA GLU A 631 19.84 17.16 2.72
C GLU A 631 19.41 16.87 4.17
N ARG A 632 18.91 15.65 4.42
CA ARG A 632 18.57 15.04 5.73
C ARG A 632 17.92 16.02 6.73
N PRO A 633 16.77 16.62 6.40
CA PRO A 633 16.11 17.57 7.31
C PRO A 633 15.64 16.91 8.61
N ASP A 634 15.36 15.60 8.57
CA ASP A 634 15.07 14.74 9.72
C ASP A 634 16.19 14.69 10.77
N ALA A 635 17.45 14.90 10.36
CA ALA A 635 18.62 14.76 11.23
C ALA A 635 19.18 16.10 11.73
N HIS A 636 18.73 17.22 11.16
CA HIS A 636 19.34 18.53 11.38
C HIS A 636 18.34 19.64 11.74
N ALA A 637 17.05 19.30 11.96
CA ALA A 637 15.99 20.26 12.32
C ALA A 637 16.00 21.51 11.42
N LYS A 638 16.20 21.30 10.11
CA LYS A 638 16.16 22.38 9.12
C LYS A 638 14.71 22.75 8.84
N ASP A 639 14.45 24.05 8.65
CA ASP A 639 13.19 24.54 8.11
C ASP A 639 13.03 23.98 6.69
N VAL A 640 12.05 23.11 6.50
CA VAL A 640 11.77 22.41 5.25
C VAL A 640 10.28 22.53 4.99
N ASP A 641 9.94 23.07 3.82
CA ASP A 641 8.56 23.35 3.45
C ASP A 641 7.88 22.13 2.79
N LEU A 642 6.58 22.28 2.49
CA LEU A 642 5.79 21.24 1.83
C LEU A 642 6.29 20.89 0.42
N ALA A 643 6.91 21.83 -0.28
CA ALA A 643 7.44 21.62 -1.62
C ALA A 643 8.72 20.77 -1.56
N ASP A 644 9.55 20.97 -0.55
CA ASP A 644 10.75 20.18 -0.30
C ASP A 644 10.41 18.72 0.09
N VAL A 645 9.39 18.51 0.93
CA VAL A 645 8.88 17.17 1.29
C VAL A 645 8.35 16.44 0.05
N ALA A 646 7.59 17.14 -0.80
CA ALA A 646 7.09 16.59 -2.06
C ALA A 646 8.22 16.26 -3.04
N LEU A 647 9.26 17.11 -3.11
CA LEU A 647 10.44 16.90 -3.93
C LEU A 647 11.21 15.65 -3.48
N GLN A 648 11.46 15.49 -2.18
CA GLN A 648 12.11 14.30 -1.62
C GLN A 648 11.30 13.02 -1.89
N ARG A 649 9.97 13.05 -1.74
CA ARG A 649 9.10 11.93 -2.09
C ARG A 649 9.21 11.53 -3.57
N ARG A 650 9.26 12.52 -4.45
CA ARG A 650 9.39 12.32 -5.90
C ARG A 650 10.72 11.65 -6.24
N GLU A 651 11.83 12.17 -5.72
CA GLU A 651 13.16 11.63 -5.98
C GLU A 651 13.36 10.24 -5.36
N LEU A 652 12.81 9.99 -4.17
CA LEU A 652 12.76 8.65 -3.57
C LEU A 652 12.06 7.65 -4.48
N THR A 653 10.84 7.97 -4.91
CA THR A 653 10.03 7.08 -5.75
C THR A 653 10.71 6.80 -7.09
N TRP A 654 11.35 7.82 -7.69
CA TRP A 654 12.09 7.66 -8.92
C TRP A 654 13.31 6.73 -8.76
N LEU A 655 14.16 6.94 -7.74
CA LEU A 655 15.32 6.08 -7.50
C LEU A 655 14.92 4.66 -7.11
N GLU A 656 13.90 4.49 -6.27
CA GLU A 656 13.35 3.17 -5.91
C GLU A 656 12.94 2.38 -7.16
N THR A 657 12.27 3.04 -8.10
CA THR A 657 11.84 2.42 -9.37
C THR A 657 13.03 2.03 -10.24
N ARG A 658 14.08 2.86 -10.31
CA ARG A 658 15.27 2.58 -11.14
C ARG A 658 16.17 1.50 -10.57
N ILE A 659 16.24 1.38 -9.25
CA ILE A 659 17.08 0.40 -8.55
C ILE A 659 16.40 -0.97 -8.44
N ALA A 660 15.07 -1.02 -8.58
CA ALA A 660 14.30 -2.27 -8.62
C ALA A 660 14.23 -2.92 -10.03
N GLN A 661 14.72 -2.24 -11.07
CA GLN A 661 14.86 -2.75 -12.44
C GLN A 661 16.18 -3.49 -12.62
#